data_AF-K1K7V7-F1
#
_entry.id   AF-K1K7V7-F1
#
_cell.length_a   1.000
_cell.length_b   1.000
_cell.length_c   1.000
_cell.angle_alpha   90.00
_cell.angle_beta   90.00
_cell.angle_gamma   90.00
#
_symmetry.space_group_name_H-M   'P 1'
#
loop_
_entity.id
_entity.type
_entity.pdbx_description
1 polymer ?
#
loop_
_entity_poly.entity_id
_entity_poly.type
_entity_poly.pdbx_seq_one_letter_code
_entity_poly.pdbx_strand_id
1 'polypeptide(L)'
;MLAAFLPPYPFRAQAAPYLWCYYRLLCEWADESAFFITGRDYVRAPTDWEGRWECDQAVQSRLGYSLPVNAMPEQHHYAWLDENRFDDWLNKLNGNPIEAFRRFLCERDAAFERELEVLLDAAPAHLEAIVTICNVASLEAVCAARGIPVIHIELGPLRGPLYRETGYVDFRGVNGNSESAQRYSLCDDWQLSLTTRELLHFFLIHPETCQKLPAQTTYECGAVLQVEDDSNLVAYGNGMSNLALLAAARQKVAAHDLLVRAHPGSPFALKASQINLDNSPNSLYFVALCRQILTINSSVGLEALLLDKSITVWGDNSYNFILEAHDDAERINRLGFYLFGYLVPLSLQLKPAYLRFRLGQPEQHDIILCHVSEYMQQDHLDPKIFDGLPSSIQAAVSIQFANLVREHQADARAWQERNTELVTALSEQAALHAKHISDYEIEIARQHQESLSVIESQQKSLDETQQQAAIASEQAQLSFRQVHALEHQLQHQEDLLHAWQQQVTTSLSWRITMPFRVMGRLMRGDVVALQHGWRQVCSEGGRRGKLARMIRPLLRPMVMLARDPSLLMKGWRSLRHHGVRETLHRISHVLGHQSHYVMPEVISLGDKDTAELVILTTTHCGYLAELMCASLKKVNIQAVVQYQMPEEGYLDILHIVICPQMFPVLPGQYIAYQLEQSVSSRWFTDDYLARLENSLAIFDYSLKNIAFLQDKGLSYRQIYHLPVGFLPRALADSVPETVDVLFYGDINNDRRRAYVAELKKHFSVKIINNLFGDALYAEMSKAKVIVNIHYYEGALLETTRIYECLSQNKIIVSEESADMDEHSALLPLVDFVSINDIDEMVERVRHWVNDDVRRSEHCVRLRKACAETPDVFSYYFLRAFLAHDLITYEQFYTAVGDSINFDSDMVCLGLPETVSRRADFDNDNHYGIQYFPGLRHRLGWVGCGLSYKFLLHRAKDIGLERIMICEDDIEFPEHFLSRLKSVNEYLNERKDWDLFSGLIANLHQDTNILACTDYNDQKYVTIDKMTSTVMNIYSRAFYEKLLGWDDRNHDAKTNTIDRYIESRSDLHVITTPKFLVGHKEELDSTLWGFNNSTYREMIAESERLLGLKLDEFSSKQS
;
A
#
# COMPACT_ATOMS: atom_id res chain seq x y z
N MET A 1 -6.40 -45.70 -22.48
CA MET A 1 -5.43 -45.65 -21.38
C MET A 1 -4.16 -45.00 -21.88
N LEU A 2 -3.49 -44.16 -21.09
CA LEU A 2 -2.15 -43.64 -21.41
C LEU A 2 -1.06 -44.68 -21.05
N ALA A 3 0.03 -44.70 -21.81
CA ALA A 3 1.22 -45.49 -21.52
C ALA A 3 2.47 -44.62 -21.38
N ALA A 4 3.46 -45.09 -20.64
CA ALA A 4 4.78 -44.47 -20.53
C ALA A 4 5.87 -45.48 -20.91
N PHE A 5 6.79 -45.09 -21.79
CA PHE A 5 7.99 -45.85 -22.13
C PHE A 5 9.23 -45.21 -21.50
N LEU A 6 9.84 -45.92 -20.56
CA LEU A 6 11.00 -45.48 -19.78
C LEU A 6 12.11 -46.55 -19.84
N PRO A 7 13.10 -46.41 -20.74
CA PRO A 7 14.11 -47.45 -20.92
C PRO A 7 15.02 -47.56 -19.67
N PRO A 8 15.38 -48.78 -19.22
CA PRO A 8 16.26 -48.98 -18.06
C PRO A 8 17.75 -48.95 -18.40
N TYR A 9 18.08 -49.03 -19.69
CA TYR A 9 19.41 -49.32 -20.20
C TYR A 9 20.45 -48.28 -19.74
N PRO A 10 21.51 -48.67 -19.01
CA PRO A 10 22.46 -47.74 -18.39
C PRO A 10 23.52 -47.22 -19.40
N PHE A 11 23.06 -46.64 -20.51
CA PHE A 11 23.88 -46.02 -21.55
C PHE A 11 24.91 -45.00 -21.02
N ARG A 12 24.57 -44.33 -19.92
CA ARG A 12 25.40 -43.33 -19.24
C ARG A 12 25.87 -43.83 -17.85
N ALA A 13 26.08 -45.14 -17.74
CA ALA A 13 26.49 -45.86 -16.52
C ALA A 13 25.56 -45.70 -15.29
N GLN A 14 24.31 -45.28 -15.49
CA GLN A 14 23.31 -45.06 -14.43
C GLN A 14 22.08 -45.95 -14.65
N ALA A 15 21.77 -46.80 -13.65
CA ALA A 15 20.56 -47.62 -13.63
C ALA A 15 19.31 -46.76 -13.38
N ALA A 16 18.16 -47.13 -13.97
CA ALA A 16 16.96 -46.30 -14.03
C ALA A 16 17.28 -44.81 -14.33
N PRO A 17 17.85 -44.50 -15.52
CA PRO A 17 18.38 -43.16 -15.82
C PRO A 17 17.32 -42.05 -15.84
N TYR A 18 16.03 -42.40 -15.95
CA TYR A 18 14.91 -41.46 -16.01
C TYR A 18 14.02 -41.49 -14.75
N LEU A 19 14.59 -41.86 -13.59
CA LEU A 19 13.85 -42.10 -12.33
C LEU A 19 12.99 -40.89 -11.89
N TRP A 20 13.48 -39.67 -12.10
CA TRP A 20 12.73 -38.44 -11.79
C TRP A 20 11.42 -38.36 -12.59
N CYS A 21 11.46 -38.76 -13.87
CA CYS A 21 10.29 -38.78 -14.73
C CYS A 21 9.31 -39.89 -14.33
N TYR A 22 9.83 -41.04 -13.87
CA TYR A 22 8.98 -42.10 -13.33
C TYR A 22 8.20 -41.63 -12.09
N TYR A 23 8.88 -40.98 -11.13
CA TYR A 23 8.22 -40.46 -9.93
C TYR A 23 7.24 -39.33 -10.26
N ARG A 24 7.56 -38.42 -11.20
CA ARG A 24 6.56 -37.45 -11.71
C ARG A 24 5.33 -38.12 -12.32
N LEU A 25 5.52 -39.15 -13.15
CA LEU A 25 4.40 -39.87 -13.78
C LEU A 25 3.52 -40.57 -12.74
N LEU A 26 4.10 -41.17 -11.69
CA LEU A 26 3.32 -41.74 -10.59
C LEU A 26 2.51 -40.70 -9.81
N CYS A 27 3.00 -39.45 -9.67
CA CYS A 27 2.25 -38.37 -9.05
C CYS A 27 1.14 -37.82 -9.98
N GLU A 28 1.47 -37.48 -11.22
CA GLU A 28 0.56 -36.81 -12.17
C GLU A 28 -0.54 -37.76 -12.70
N TRP A 29 -0.30 -39.08 -12.67
CA TRP A 29 -1.26 -40.10 -13.11
C TRP A 29 -1.91 -40.85 -11.93
N ALA A 30 -1.78 -40.33 -10.70
CA ALA A 30 -2.26 -41.00 -9.48
C ALA A 30 -3.77 -41.31 -9.48
N ASP A 31 -4.59 -40.56 -10.23
CA ASP A 31 -6.05 -40.74 -10.29
C ASP A 31 -6.52 -41.70 -11.41
N GLU A 32 -5.64 -42.25 -12.25
CA GLU A 32 -6.04 -43.20 -13.31
C GLU A 32 -5.09 -44.39 -13.53
N SER A 33 -5.63 -45.47 -14.10
CA SER A 33 -4.81 -46.61 -14.53
C SER A 33 -4.01 -46.26 -15.78
N ALA A 34 -2.75 -46.70 -15.82
CA ALA A 34 -1.78 -46.40 -16.88
C ALA A 34 -0.85 -47.60 -17.10
N PHE A 35 -0.17 -47.64 -18.25
CA PHE A 35 0.69 -48.76 -18.65
C PHE A 35 2.16 -48.35 -18.78
N PHE A 36 3.00 -48.85 -17.87
CA PHE A 36 4.44 -48.56 -17.84
C PHE A 36 5.23 -49.67 -18.55
N ILE A 37 5.89 -49.31 -19.64
CA ILE A 37 6.84 -50.15 -20.39
C ILE A 37 8.24 -49.74 -19.93
N THR A 38 8.83 -50.54 -19.03
CA THR A 38 9.98 -50.11 -18.21
C THR A 38 10.84 -51.30 -17.75
N GLY A 39 11.95 -51.04 -17.04
CA GLY A 39 12.75 -52.06 -16.37
C GLY A 39 12.48 -52.15 -14.87
N ARG A 40 13.00 -53.20 -14.23
CA ARG A 40 12.72 -53.55 -12.84
C ARG A 40 13.35 -52.62 -11.82
N ASP A 41 14.41 -51.90 -12.17
CA ASP A 41 15.02 -50.92 -11.28
C ASP A 41 14.05 -49.79 -10.90
N TYR A 42 13.19 -49.33 -11.81
CA TYR A 42 12.30 -48.19 -11.55
C TYR A 42 11.32 -48.44 -10.39
N VAL A 43 10.91 -49.69 -10.17
CA VAL A 43 9.97 -50.10 -9.12
C VAL A 43 10.64 -50.43 -7.77
N ARG A 44 11.95 -50.18 -7.64
CA ARG A 44 12.68 -50.30 -6.36
C ARG A 44 12.23 -49.24 -5.35
N ALA A 45 12.37 -49.55 -4.06
CA ALA A 45 11.96 -48.63 -3.01
C ALA A 45 12.81 -47.34 -3.06
N PRO A 46 12.28 -46.15 -2.72
CA PRO A 46 13.09 -44.92 -2.70
C PRO A 46 14.31 -44.99 -1.76
N THR A 47 14.27 -45.85 -0.74
CA THR A 47 15.42 -46.17 0.14
C THR A 47 16.57 -46.85 -0.59
N ASP A 48 16.30 -47.58 -1.68
CA ASP A 48 17.31 -48.31 -2.46
C ASP A 48 18.12 -47.37 -3.37
N TRP A 49 17.80 -46.07 -3.33
CA TRP A 49 18.34 -44.99 -4.15
C TRP A 49 19.01 -43.88 -3.32
N GLU A 50 19.31 -44.14 -2.04
CA GLU A 50 19.97 -43.18 -1.13
C GLU A 50 21.23 -42.53 -1.78
N GLY A 51 21.31 -41.20 -1.74
CA GLY A 51 22.38 -40.42 -2.36
C GLY A 51 22.17 -40.06 -3.84
N ARG A 52 21.10 -40.54 -4.50
CA ARG A 52 20.69 -40.04 -5.84
C ARG A 52 20.08 -38.64 -5.78
N TRP A 53 20.31 -37.85 -6.83
CA TRP A 53 19.74 -36.51 -6.96
C TRP A 53 18.20 -36.52 -7.07
N GLU A 54 17.61 -37.62 -7.56
CA GLU A 54 16.15 -37.80 -7.59
C GLU A 54 15.52 -37.98 -6.19
N CYS A 55 16.33 -38.20 -5.15
CA CYS A 55 15.88 -38.28 -3.76
C CYS A 55 16.05 -36.96 -2.99
N ASP A 56 16.68 -35.94 -3.59
CA ASP A 56 16.82 -34.61 -2.99
C ASP A 56 15.46 -33.91 -2.87
N GLN A 57 15.17 -33.31 -1.72
CA GLN A 57 13.92 -32.58 -1.47
C GLN A 57 13.81 -31.32 -2.34
N ALA A 58 14.91 -30.62 -2.62
CA ALA A 58 14.91 -29.45 -3.50
C ALA A 58 14.61 -29.84 -4.96
N VAL A 59 15.04 -31.04 -5.39
CA VAL A 59 14.73 -31.58 -6.71
C VAL A 59 13.26 -31.98 -6.81
N GLN A 60 12.73 -32.68 -5.80
CA GLN A 60 11.30 -33.01 -5.66
C GLN A 60 10.41 -31.76 -5.74
N SER A 61 10.72 -30.73 -4.93
CA SER A 61 9.95 -29.48 -4.92
C SER A 61 10.04 -28.70 -6.23
N ARG A 62 11.20 -28.67 -6.89
CA ARG A 62 11.37 -27.98 -8.18
C ARG A 62 10.65 -28.69 -9.33
N LEU A 63 10.70 -30.03 -9.36
CA LEU A 63 10.15 -30.83 -10.45
C LEU A 63 8.71 -31.33 -10.21
N GLY A 64 8.11 -31.00 -9.05
CA GLY A 64 6.71 -31.29 -8.77
C GLY A 64 6.41 -32.79 -8.59
N TYR A 65 7.18 -33.48 -7.75
CA TYR A 65 6.86 -34.85 -7.32
C TYR A 65 7.26 -35.10 -5.86
N SER A 66 6.76 -36.20 -5.30
CA SER A 66 7.18 -36.76 -4.01
C SER A 66 7.68 -38.19 -4.19
N LEU A 67 8.53 -38.67 -3.29
CA LEU A 67 8.95 -40.08 -3.31
C LEU A 67 7.75 -41.01 -3.04
N PRO A 68 7.49 -42.02 -3.91
CA PRO A 68 6.30 -42.86 -3.79
C PRO A 68 6.41 -43.85 -2.62
N VAL A 69 5.36 -43.92 -1.79
CA VAL A 69 5.26 -44.87 -0.67
C VAL A 69 5.28 -46.33 -1.16
N ASN A 70 4.69 -46.58 -2.32
CA ASN A 70 4.85 -47.82 -3.08
C ASN A 70 5.35 -47.44 -4.49
N ALA A 71 6.56 -47.85 -4.84
CA ALA A 71 7.15 -47.59 -6.16
C ALA A 71 6.55 -48.44 -7.30
N MET A 72 5.60 -49.32 -7.01
CA MET A 72 4.77 -50.05 -7.99
C MET A 72 3.28 -50.05 -7.57
N PRO A 73 2.55 -48.91 -7.70
CA PRO A 73 1.14 -48.85 -7.31
C PRO A 73 0.27 -49.85 -8.09
N GLU A 74 -0.58 -50.60 -7.38
CA GLU A 74 -1.38 -51.72 -7.92
C GLU A 74 -2.38 -51.32 -9.02
N GLN A 75 -2.73 -50.02 -9.09
CA GLN A 75 -3.62 -49.45 -10.11
C GLN A 75 -3.00 -49.35 -11.50
N HIS A 76 -1.66 -49.39 -11.60
CA HIS A 76 -0.94 -49.30 -12.85
C HIS A 76 -0.49 -50.67 -13.34
N HIS A 77 -0.40 -50.82 -14.65
CA HIS A 77 0.01 -52.04 -15.32
C HIS A 77 1.46 -51.93 -15.81
N TYR A 78 2.23 -53.02 -15.72
CA TYR A 78 3.67 -53.01 -15.98
C TYR A 78 4.09 -54.06 -17.00
N ALA A 79 4.84 -53.63 -18.01
CA ALA A 79 5.48 -54.46 -19.01
C ALA A 79 7.00 -54.30 -18.90
N TRP A 80 7.72 -55.42 -18.86
CA TRP A 80 9.14 -55.46 -18.52
C TRP A 80 9.99 -55.60 -19.78
N LEU A 81 10.89 -54.64 -20.00
CA LEU A 81 11.90 -54.68 -21.05
C LEU A 81 13.01 -55.69 -20.72
N ASP A 82 13.60 -56.30 -21.74
CA ASP A 82 14.71 -57.25 -21.58
C ASP A 82 15.99 -56.50 -21.20
N GLU A 83 16.36 -56.52 -19.92
CA GLU A 83 17.55 -55.84 -19.39
C GLU A 83 18.86 -56.35 -20.04
N ASN A 84 18.88 -57.58 -20.56
CA ASN A 84 20.01 -58.15 -21.30
C ASN A 84 20.20 -57.50 -22.69
N ARG A 85 19.20 -56.77 -23.21
CA ARG A 85 19.27 -56.09 -24.51
C ARG A 85 20.40 -55.06 -24.58
N PHE A 86 20.77 -54.46 -23.44
CA PHE A 86 21.90 -53.55 -23.35
C PHE A 86 23.23 -54.28 -23.59
N ASP A 87 23.44 -55.45 -22.99
CA ASP A 87 24.63 -56.27 -23.21
C ASP A 87 24.68 -56.79 -24.65
N ASP A 88 23.56 -57.14 -25.27
CA ASP A 88 23.47 -57.43 -26.71
C ASP A 88 24.03 -56.27 -27.57
N TRP A 89 23.63 -55.03 -27.28
CA TRP A 89 24.13 -53.86 -28.00
C TRP A 89 25.62 -53.58 -27.71
N LEU A 90 26.07 -53.69 -26.46
CA LEU A 90 27.49 -53.56 -26.12
C LEU A 90 28.34 -54.60 -26.84
N ASN A 91 27.93 -55.87 -26.87
CA ASN A 91 28.63 -56.95 -27.55
C ASN A 91 28.70 -56.72 -29.07
N LYS A 92 27.61 -56.25 -29.71
CA LYS A 92 27.60 -55.84 -31.12
C LYS A 92 28.54 -54.65 -31.43
N LEU A 93 28.88 -53.84 -30.42
CA LEU A 93 29.57 -52.54 -30.57
C LEU A 93 30.91 -52.47 -29.84
N ASN A 94 31.55 -53.61 -29.58
CA ASN A 94 32.86 -53.74 -28.92
C ASN A 94 32.94 -53.04 -27.54
N GLY A 95 31.83 -53.04 -26.79
CA GLY A 95 31.75 -52.42 -25.46
C GLY A 95 31.62 -50.90 -25.46
N ASN A 96 31.16 -50.27 -26.56
CA ASN A 96 30.94 -48.82 -26.63
C ASN A 96 29.48 -48.45 -26.25
N PRO A 97 29.20 -47.94 -25.04
CA PRO A 97 27.85 -47.59 -24.61
C PRO A 97 27.31 -46.31 -25.29
N ILE A 98 28.18 -45.40 -25.73
CA ILE A 98 27.79 -44.14 -26.35
C ILE A 98 27.28 -44.35 -27.79
N GLU A 99 27.98 -45.21 -28.55
CA GLU A 99 27.47 -45.65 -29.86
C GLU A 99 26.21 -46.52 -29.71
N ALA A 100 26.09 -47.33 -28.65
CA ALA A 100 24.86 -48.05 -28.35
C ALA A 100 23.69 -47.08 -28.10
N PHE A 101 23.93 -45.99 -27.35
CA PHE A 101 22.92 -44.96 -27.08
C PHE A 101 22.52 -44.22 -28.36
N ARG A 102 23.50 -43.81 -29.19
CA ARG A 102 23.21 -43.17 -30.48
C ARG A 102 22.33 -44.05 -31.37
N ARG A 103 22.59 -45.36 -31.44
CA ARG A 103 21.76 -46.30 -32.22
C ARG A 103 20.38 -46.50 -31.61
N PHE A 104 20.28 -46.61 -30.29
CA PHE A 104 18.98 -46.69 -29.61
C PHE A 104 18.09 -45.48 -29.90
N LEU A 105 18.67 -44.28 -29.91
CA LEU A 105 17.96 -43.03 -30.23
C LEU A 105 17.59 -42.93 -31.73
N CYS A 106 18.53 -43.22 -32.64
CA CYS A 106 18.42 -42.86 -34.06
C CYS A 106 18.18 -44.02 -35.05
N GLU A 107 18.31 -45.28 -34.63
CA GLU A 107 18.28 -46.45 -35.53
C GLU A 107 17.21 -47.48 -35.12
N ARG A 108 16.73 -48.21 -36.12
CA ARG A 108 15.74 -49.29 -35.96
C ARG A 108 16.44 -50.63 -35.72
N ASP A 109 16.32 -51.21 -34.52
CA ASP A 109 16.78 -52.58 -34.22
C ASP A 109 15.60 -53.55 -34.31
N ALA A 110 15.56 -54.35 -35.38
CA ALA A 110 14.45 -55.27 -35.64
C ALA A 110 14.27 -56.38 -34.58
N ALA A 111 15.24 -56.63 -33.69
CA ALA A 111 15.05 -57.50 -32.53
C ALA A 111 14.32 -56.77 -31.40
N PHE A 112 14.67 -55.51 -31.16
CA PHE A 112 14.01 -54.65 -30.18
C PHE A 112 12.59 -54.26 -30.62
N GLU A 113 12.35 -54.06 -31.92
CA GLU A 113 10.99 -53.87 -32.44
C GLU A 113 10.07 -55.03 -32.07
N ARG A 114 10.47 -56.29 -32.34
CA ARG A 114 9.67 -57.47 -31.98
C ARG A 114 9.43 -57.62 -30.47
N GLU A 115 10.35 -57.14 -29.64
CA GLU A 115 10.16 -57.09 -28.19
C GLU A 115 9.06 -56.06 -27.84
N LEU A 116 9.15 -54.84 -28.36
CA LEU A 116 8.13 -53.80 -28.19
C LEU A 116 6.76 -54.24 -28.73
N GLU A 117 6.70 -54.92 -29.87
CA GLU A 117 5.46 -55.49 -30.42
C GLU A 117 4.76 -56.41 -29.40
N VAL A 118 5.50 -57.36 -28.81
CA VAL A 118 4.96 -58.30 -27.82
C VAL A 118 4.53 -57.59 -26.53
N LEU A 119 5.27 -56.56 -26.09
CA LEU A 119 4.91 -55.79 -24.90
C LEU A 119 3.66 -54.90 -25.12
N LEU A 120 3.47 -54.37 -26.33
CA LEU A 120 2.30 -53.56 -26.70
C LEU A 120 1.06 -54.40 -26.96
N ASP A 121 1.21 -55.54 -27.63
CA ASP A 121 0.11 -56.47 -27.89
C ASP A 121 -0.38 -57.16 -26.59
N ALA A 122 0.40 -57.05 -25.49
CA ALA A 122 0.03 -57.45 -24.13
C ALA A 122 -0.62 -56.34 -23.29
N ALA A 123 -0.89 -55.14 -23.84
CA ALA A 123 -1.54 -54.06 -23.11
C ALA A 123 -2.99 -54.43 -22.67
N PRO A 124 -3.38 -54.20 -21.40
CA PRO A 124 -4.67 -54.66 -20.87
C PRO A 124 -5.89 -53.85 -21.36
N ALA A 125 -5.66 -52.72 -22.02
CA ALA A 125 -6.68 -51.88 -22.65
C ALA A 125 -6.06 -51.11 -23.82
N HIS A 126 -6.91 -50.57 -24.71
CA HIS A 126 -6.47 -49.77 -25.84
C HIS A 126 -5.65 -48.54 -25.39
N LEU A 127 -4.49 -48.35 -26.01
CA LEU A 127 -3.56 -47.26 -25.72
C LEU A 127 -3.94 -46.01 -26.53
N GLU A 128 -4.14 -44.90 -25.82
CA GLU A 128 -4.46 -43.59 -26.42
C GLU A 128 -3.21 -42.94 -27.02
N ALA A 129 -2.08 -43.09 -26.33
CA ALA A 129 -0.75 -42.66 -26.73
C ALA A 129 0.32 -43.31 -25.84
N ILE A 130 1.58 -43.22 -26.25
CA ILE A 130 2.75 -43.55 -25.41
C ILE A 130 3.58 -42.29 -25.18
N VAL A 131 3.75 -41.92 -23.92
CA VAL A 131 4.67 -40.86 -23.49
C VAL A 131 6.07 -41.44 -23.36
N THR A 132 7.09 -40.76 -23.89
CA THR A 132 8.48 -41.15 -23.72
C THR A 132 9.41 -39.95 -23.53
N ILE A 133 10.54 -40.18 -22.87
CA ILE A 133 11.50 -39.13 -22.48
C ILE A 133 12.62 -38.88 -23.52
N CYS A 134 12.70 -39.72 -24.55
CA CYS A 134 13.70 -39.59 -25.62
C CYS A 134 13.16 -40.18 -26.92
N ASN A 135 13.72 -39.75 -28.06
CA ASN A 135 13.46 -40.40 -29.35
C ASN A 135 13.96 -41.84 -29.28
N VAL A 136 13.22 -42.76 -29.88
CA VAL A 136 13.53 -44.19 -29.97
C VAL A 136 12.95 -44.68 -31.29
N ALA A 137 13.73 -44.59 -32.37
CA ALA A 137 13.28 -44.87 -33.74
C ALA A 137 12.60 -46.26 -33.92
N SER A 138 12.95 -47.23 -33.07
CA SER A 138 12.30 -48.55 -33.01
C SER A 138 10.88 -48.50 -32.41
N LEU A 139 10.66 -47.72 -31.35
CA LEU A 139 9.34 -47.51 -30.73
C LEU A 139 8.44 -46.69 -31.65
N GLU A 140 8.97 -45.60 -32.20
CA GLU A 140 8.28 -44.74 -33.17
C GLU A 140 7.75 -45.56 -34.36
N ALA A 141 8.59 -46.44 -34.94
CA ALA A 141 8.20 -47.29 -36.05
C ALA A 141 7.10 -48.32 -35.68
N VAL A 142 7.21 -48.97 -34.51
CA VAL A 142 6.23 -49.95 -34.03
C VAL A 142 4.88 -49.30 -33.69
N CYS A 143 4.90 -48.10 -33.09
CA CYS A 143 3.70 -47.35 -32.74
C CYS A 143 3.01 -46.78 -33.98
N ALA A 144 3.77 -46.21 -34.92
CA ALA A 144 3.24 -45.74 -36.20
C ALA A 144 2.59 -46.87 -37.01
N ALA A 145 3.17 -48.08 -37.01
CA ALA A 145 2.58 -49.26 -37.65
C ALA A 145 1.26 -49.73 -36.99
N ARG A 146 1.05 -49.39 -35.71
CA ARG A 146 -0.18 -49.68 -34.94
C ARG A 146 -1.16 -48.50 -34.87
N GLY A 147 -0.81 -47.34 -35.43
CA GLY A 147 -1.61 -46.11 -35.34
C GLY A 147 -1.65 -45.47 -33.95
N ILE A 148 -0.68 -45.80 -33.08
CA ILE A 148 -0.57 -45.28 -31.72
C ILE A 148 0.31 -44.01 -31.73
N PRO A 149 -0.17 -42.84 -31.26
CA PRO A 149 0.66 -41.65 -31.12
C PRO A 149 1.80 -41.84 -30.11
N VAL A 150 2.98 -41.30 -30.41
CA VAL A 150 4.10 -41.17 -29.46
C VAL A 150 4.24 -39.70 -29.08
N ILE A 151 4.38 -39.43 -27.79
CA ILE A 151 4.52 -38.09 -27.22
C ILE A 151 5.89 -38.00 -26.54
N HIS A 152 6.80 -37.24 -27.14
CA HIS A 152 8.14 -37.03 -26.63
C HIS A 152 8.15 -35.86 -25.65
N ILE A 153 8.63 -36.09 -24.43
CA ILE A 153 8.70 -35.10 -23.35
C ILE A 153 10.11 -35.04 -22.77
N GLU A 154 10.55 -33.89 -22.29
CA GLU A 154 11.80 -33.69 -21.53
C GLU A 154 11.71 -32.30 -20.88
N LEU A 155 12.55 -31.99 -19.90
CA LEU A 155 12.69 -30.65 -19.35
C LEU A 155 13.07 -29.67 -20.47
N GLY A 156 12.31 -28.59 -20.60
CA GLY A 156 12.50 -27.56 -21.62
C GLY A 156 13.80 -26.76 -21.42
N PRO A 157 14.08 -25.80 -22.31
CA PRO A 157 15.36 -25.07 -22.31
C PRO A 157 15.43 -24.01 -21.21
N LEU A 158 14.28 -23.52 -20.72
CA LEU A 158 14.18 -22.55 -19.63
C LEU A 158 13.79 -23.30 -18.35
N ARG A 159 14.63 -23.17 -17.32
CA ARG A 159 14.57 -23.96 -16.08
C ARG A 159 14.83 -23.11 -14.83
N GLY A 160 14.32 -23.58 -13.69
CA GLY A 160 14.47 -22.95 -12.38
C GLY A 160 15.87 -23.18 -11.77
N PRO A 161 16.36 -22.25 -10.93
CA PRO A 161 15.62 -21.11 -10.36
C PRO A 161 15.66 -19.82 -11.21
N LEU A 162 16.35 -19.79 -12.36
CA LEU A 162 16.48 -18.57 -13.17
C LEU A 162 15.20 -18.25 -13.96
N TYR A 163 14.56 -19.27 -14.51
CA TYR A 163 13.35 -19.15 -15.33
C TYR A 163 12.19 -19.98 -14.77
N ARG A 164 10.97 -19.66 -15.23
CA ARG A 164 9.80 -20.56 -15.14
C ARG A 164 10.18 -21.92 -15.70
N GLU A 165 9.79 -22.99 -15.02
CA GLU A 165 10.06 -24.34 -15.48
C GLU A 165 9.24 -24.65 -16.73
N THR A 166 9.94 -24.97 -17.82
CA THR A 166 9.34 -25.36 -19.10
C THR A 166 9.54 -26.85 -19.37
N GLY A 167 8.69 -27.41 -20.22
CA GLY A 167 8.77 -28.79 -20.72
C GLY A 167 8.54 -28.84 -22.24
N TYR A 168 9.09 -29.86 -22.88
CA TYR A 168 8.70 -30.25 -24.23
C TYR A 168 7.51 -31.22 -24.21
N VAL A 169 6.64 -31.12 -25.22
CA VAL A 169 5.59 -32.10 -25.55
C VAL A 169 5.45 -32.09 -27.08
N ASP A 170 6.14 -33.02 -27.74
CA ASP A 170 6.37 -33.06 -29.20
C ASP A 170 5.96 -34.42 -29.78
N PHE A 171 5.12 -34.44 -30.83
CA PHE A 171 4.59 -35.68 -31.41
C PHE A 171 5.52 -36.36 -32.45
N ARG A 172 6.74 -35.84 -32.64
CA ARG A 172 7.71 -36.26 -33.66
C ARG A 172 9.12 -36.51 -33.11
N GLY A 173 9.58 -35.72 -32.13
CA GLY A 173 10.87 -35.93 -31.46
C GLY A 173 11.25 -34.83 -30.47
N VAL A 174 11.94 -35.19 -29.39
CA VAL A 174 12.44 -34.26 -28.38
C VAL A 174 13.94 -34.02 -28.51
N ASN A 175 14.35 -32.78 -28.22
CA ASN A 175 15.66 -32.20 -28.55
C ASN A 175 15.91 -32.15 -30.07
N GLY A 176 16.20 -33.28 -30.71
CA GLY A 176 16.33 -33.39 -32.17
C GLY A 176 15.09 -33.99 -32.85
N ASN A 177 14.98 -33.81 -34.17
CA ASN A 177 13.84 -34.21 -35.01
C ASN A 177 12.47 -33.58 -34.60
N SER A 178 12.48 -32.46 -33.87
CA SER A 178 11.27 -31.82 -33.34
C SER A 178 10.30 -31.32 -34.41
N GLU A 179 9.02 -31.26 -34.07
CA GLU A 179 7.95 -30.68 -34.90
C GLU A 179 7.85 -29.14 -34.82
N SER A 180 8.73 -28.45 -34.06
CA SER A 180 8.62 -27.01 -33.78
C SER A 180 8.44 -26.12 -35.02
N ALA A 181 9.29 -26.30 -36.04
CA ALA A 181 9.21 -25.60 -37.32
C ALA A 181 7.89 -25.91 -38.07
N GLN A 182 7.47 -27.17 -38.04
CA GLN A 182 6.26 -27.64 -38.68
C GLN A 182 5.02 -27.06 -38.01
N ARG A 183 4.95 -27.01 -36.68
CA ARG A 183 3.86 -26.36 -35.95
C ARG A 183 3.83 -24.84 -36.12
N TYR A 184 4.99 -24.17 -36.25
CA TYR A 184 5.02 -22.75 -36.61
C TYR A 184 4.42 -22.49 -37.99
N SER A 185 4.67 -23.38 -38.97
CA SER A 185 4.07 -23.29 -40.31
C SER A 185 2.56 -23.59 -40.38
N LEU A 186 1.90 -23.79 -39.24
CA LEU A 186 0.43 -23.88 -39.10
C LEU A 186 -0.15 -22.62 -38.43
N CYS A 187 0.61 -21.53 -38.37
CA CYS A 187 0.33 -20.37 -37.50
C CYS A 187 0.46 -19.02 -38.25
N ASP A 188 0.02 -18.97 -39.51
CA ASP A 188 0.23 -17.86 -40.46
C ASP A 188 -0.22 -16.47 -39.97
N ASP A 189 -1.21 -16.39 -39.08
CA ASP A 189 -1.76 -15.15 -38.51
C ASP A 189 -1.23 -14.81 -37.10
N TRP A 190 -0.26 -15.58 -36.58
CA TRP A 190 0.29 -15.38 -35.25
C TRP A 190 1.27 -14.22 -35.17
N GLN A 191 0.83 -13.11 -34.59
CA GLN A 191 1.65 -11.94 -34.30
C GLN A 191 1.49 -11.51 -32.84
N LEU A 192 2.47 -11.85 -32.00
CA LEU A 192 2.62 -11.28 -30.67
C LEU A 192 3.29 -9.92 -30.80
N SER A 193 2.55 -8.85 -30.50
CA SER A 193 3.09 -7.48 -30.43
C SER A 193 3.93 -7.26 -29.16
N LEU A 194 5.00 -8.05 -29.00
CA LEU A 194 5.91 -8.08 -27.86
C LEU A 194 7.36 -7.92 -28.31
N THR A 195 8.20 -7.32 -27.48
CA THR A 195 9.65 -7.25 -27.67
C THR A 195 10.37 -8.45 -27.05
N THR A 196 11.58 -8.76 -27.51
CA THR A 196 12.47 -9.77 -26.89
C THR A 196 12.65 -9.56 -25.38
N ARG A 197 12.69 -8.30 -24.94
CA ARG A 197 12.76 -7.93 -23.52
C ARG A 197 11.51 -8.35 -22.74
N GLU A 198 10.31 -8.17 -23.30
CA GLU A 198 9.06 -8.62 -22.65
C GLU A 198 8.97 -10.15 -22.60
N LEU A 199 9.46 -10.84 -23.63
CA LEU A 199 9.58 -12.30 -23.66
C LEU A 199 10.54 -12.81 -22.56
N LEU A 200 11.74 -12.23 -22.45
CA LEU A 200 12.72 -12.57 -21.41
C LEU A 200 12.18 -12.27 -20.00
N HIS A 201 11.57 -11.09 -19.81
CA HIS A 201 10.98 -10.66 -18.55
C HIS A 201 9.90 -11.65 -18.08
N PHE A 202 9.00 -12.08 -18.97
CA PHE A 202 7.93 -13.02 -18.61
C PHE A 202 8.46 -14.36 -18.09
N PHE A 203 9.53 -14.87 -18.69
CA PHE A 203 10.08 -16.18 -18.34
C PHE A 203 11.08 -16.17 -17.18
N LEU A 204 11.74 -15.05 -16.87
CA LEU A 204 12.58 -14.95 -15.66
C LEU A 204 11.73 -15.08 -14.39
N ILE A 205 12.17 -15.87 -13.39
CA ILE A 205 11.56 -15.87 -12.04
C ILE A 205 11.73 -14.50 -11.38
N HIS A 206 12.91 -13.90 -11.56
CA HIS A 206 13.30 -12.60 -11.01
C HIS A 206 13.52 -11.57 -12.13
N PRO A 207 12.48 -10.83 -12.58
CA PRO A 207 12.56 -9.70 -13.50
C PRO A 207 13.77 -8.77 -13.30
N GLU A 208 14.04 -8.44 -12.04
CA GLU A 208 15.10 -7.58 -11.55
C GLU A 208 16.51 -8.03 -11.97
N THR A 209 16.68 -9.31 -12.36
CA THR A 209 17.92 -9.85 -12.94
C THR A 209 18.38 -9.05 -14.15
N CYS A 210 17.45 -8.62 -15.03
CA CYS A 210 17.76 -7.83 -16.22
C CYS A 210 18.46 -6.49 -15.90
N GLN A 211 18.21 -5.91 -14.72
CA GLN A 211 18.84 -4.66 -14.29
C GLN A 211 20.29 -4.86 -13.82
N LYS A 212 20.65 -6.10 -13.45
CA LYS A 212 21.95 -6.50 -12.89
C LYS A 212 22.91 -7.07 -13.94
N LEU A 213 22.44 -7.27 -15.19
CA LEU A 213 23.26 -7.79 -16.29
C LEU A 213 24.34 -6.76 -16.73
N PRO A 214 25.54 -7.22 -17.17
CA PRO A 214 26.57 -6.38 -17.74
C PRO A 214 26.09 -5.51 -18.91
N ALA A 215 26.17 -4.19 -18.75
CA ALA A 215 25.74 -3.20 -19.75
C ALA A 215 26.69 -3.04 -20.96
N GLN A 216 27.85 -3.71 -20.96
CA GLN A 216 28.82 -3.72 -22.05
C GLN A 216 29.30 -5.14 -22.31
N THR A 217 29.44 -5.50 -23.58
CA THR A 217 30.07 -6.75 -23.99
C THR A 217 31.59 -6.62 -23.81
N THR A 218 32.19 -7.61 -23.16
CA THR A 218 33.64 -7.70 -22.90
C THR A 218 34.34 -8.61 -23.90
N TYR A 219 33.64 -9.60 -24.45
CA TYR A 219 34.19 -10.63 -25.33
C TYR A 219 33.45 -10.66 -26.66
N GLU A 220 34.18 -10.86 -27.77
CA GLU A 220 33.57 -10.98 -29.10
C GLU A 220 32.78 -12.29 -29.23
N CYS A 221 33.33 -13.42 -28.76
CA CYS A 221 32.64 -14.72 -28.76
C CYS A 221 32.56 -15.33 -27.36
N GLY A 222 31.40 -15.88 -27.01
CA GLY A 222 31.24 -16.89 -25.97
C GLY A 222 31.10 -18.28 -26.59
N ALA A 223 31.79 -19.30 -26.08
CA ALA A 223 31.56 -20.70 -26.44
C ALA A 223 30.94 -21.49 -25.28
N VAL A 224 29.85 -22.21 -25.55
CA VAL A 224 29.08 -22.97 -24.54
C VAL A 224 29.35 -24.46 -24.68
N LEU A 225 30.00 -25.05 -23.68
CA LEU A 225 30.14 -26.50 -23.59
C LEU A 225 28.87 -27.16 -23.04
N GLN A 226 28.70 -28.45 -23.35
CA GLN A 226 27.56 -29.28 -22.91
C GLN A 226 28.10 -30.56 -22.22
N VAL A 227 27.22 -31.39 -21.65
CA VAL A 227 27.65 -32.71 -21.13
C VAL A 227 27.98 -33.63 -22.30
N GLU A 228 29.15 -34.27 -22.24
CA GLU A 228 29.72 -35.05 -23.34
C GLU A 228 28.90 -36.30 -23.74
N ASP A 229 28.13 -36.87 -22.82
CA ASP A 229 27.36 -38.11 -23.00
C ASP A 229 25.83 -37.91 -23.05
N ASP A 230 25.37 -36.65 -23.09
CA ASP A 230 23.96 -36.31 -23.30
C ASP A 230 23.54 -36.64 -24.74
N SER A 231 22.31 -37.16 -24.90
CA SER A 231 21.60 -37.31 -26.19
C SER A 231 21.84 -36.17 -27.18
N ASN A 232 21.88 -34.93 -26.70
CA ASN A 232 22.13 -33.72 -27.47
C ASN A 232 23.49 -33.73 -28.20
N LEU A 233 24.56 -34.22 -27.57
CA LEU A 233 25.88 -34.37 -28.21
C LEU A 233 26.04 -35.73 -28.89
N VAL A 234 25.48 -36.79 -28.30
CA VAL A 234 25.62 -38.18 -28.78
C VAL A 234 24.87 -38.43 -30.09
N ALA A 235 23.65 -37.90 -30.22
CA ALA A 235 22.80 -38.07 -31.41
C ALA A 235 22.68 -36.80 -32.25
N TYR A 236 22.41 -35.65 -31.61
CA TYR A 236 21.97 -34.44 -32.31
C TYR A 236 23.10 -33.43 -32.59
N GLY A 237 24.34 -33.73 -32.20
CA GLY A 237 25.48 -32.81 -32.33
C GLY A 237 25.99 -32.58 -33.76
N ASN A 238 25.44 -33.25 -34.78
CA ASN A 238 25.89 -33.17 -36.18
C ASN A 238 27.41 -33.40 -36.37
N GLY A 239 28.00 -34.28 -35.56
CA GLY A 239 29.44 -34.58 -35.55
C GLY A 239 30.31 -33.59 -34.77
N MET A 240 29.72 -32.54 -34.19
CA MET A 240 30.42 -31.65 -33.27
C MET A 240 30.52 -32.24 -31.86
N SER A 241 31.61 -31.92 -31.18
CA SER A 241 31.85 -32.21 -29.76
C SER A 241 32.41 -30.96 -29.08
N ASN A 242 32.49 -30.93 -27.75
CA ASN A 242 33.11 -29.83 -27.00
C ASN A 242 34.52 -29.47 -27.53
N LEU A 243 35.31 -30.45 -27.98
CA LEU A 243 36.62 -30.22 -28.60
C LEU A 243 36.51 -29.55 -29.99
N ALA A 244 35.58 -30.00 -30.83
CA ALA A 244 35.37 -29.41 -32.16
C ALA A 244 34.84 -27.97 -32.07
N LEU A 245 33.92 -27.71 -31.13
CA LEU A 245 33.42 -26.37 -30.81
C LEU A 245 34.56 -25.43 -30.38
N LEU A 246 35.43 -25.87 -29.47
CA LEU A 246 36.58 -25.07 -29.03
C LEU A 246 37.60 -24.84 -30.14
N ALA A 247 37.79 -25.80 -31.04
CA ALA A 247 38.64 -25.64 -32.23
C ALA A 247 38.06 -24.61 -33.21
N ALA A 248 36.76 -24.67 -33.50
CA ALA A 248 36.06 -23.70 -34.35
C ALA A 248 36.07 -22.29 -33.74
N ALA A 249 35.79 -22.16 -32.44
CA ALA A 249 35.83 -20.88 -31.73
C ALA A 249 37.21 -20.20 -31.79
N ARG A 250 38.28 -20.98 -31.57
CA ARG A 250 39.69 -20.53 -31.68
C ARG A 250 40.15 -20.21 -33.12
N GLN A 251 39.37 -20.58 -34.14
CA GLN A 251 39.59 -20.13 -35.52
C GLN A 251 38.80 -18.84 -35.84
N LYS A 252 37.74 -18.54 -35.08
CA LYS A 252 36.85 -17.38 -35.31
C LYS A 252 37.37 -16.09 -34.67
N VAL A 253 38.01 -16.18 -33.50
CA VAL A 253 38.49 -15.03 -32.70
C VAL A 253 39.82 -15.32 -31.99
N ALA A 254 40.50 -14.26 -31.54
CA ALA A 254 41.73 -14.40 -30.74
C ALA A 254 41.41 -14.89 -29.31
N ALA A 255 42.40 -15.51 -28.66
CA ALA A 255 42.22 -16.16 -27.36
C ALA A 255 41.83 -15.22 -26.20
N HIS A 256 42.01 -13.90 -26.33
CA HIS A 256 41.55 -12.93 -25.35
C HIS A 256 40.09 -12.50 -25.55
N ASP A 257 39.60 -12.52 -26.80
CA ASP A 257 38.21 -12.17 -27.16
C ASP A 257 37.23 -13.34 -27.07
N LEU A 258 37.72 -14.53 -26.70
CA LEU A 258 36.96 -15.76 -26.53
C LEU A 258 36.75 -16.08 -25.05
N LEU A 259 35.51 -16.03 -24.58
CA LEU A 259 35.11 -16.55 -23.27
C LEU A 259 34.51 -17.96 -23.42
N VAL A 260 34.82 -18.88 -22.50
CA VAL A 260 34.31 -20.26 -22.56
C VAL A 260 33.57 -20.63 -21.28
N ARG A 261 32.29 -20.97 -21.40
CA ARG A 261 31.48 -21.50 -20.29
C ARG A 261 31.45 -23.03 -20.33
N ALA A 262 32.00 -23.64 -19.29
CA ALA A 262 31.89 -25.07 -19.04
C ALA A 262 30.48 -25.45 -18.57
N HIS A 263 30.04 -26.68 -18.82
CA HIS A 263 28.76 -27.17 -18.30
C HIS A 263 28.97 -27.70 -16.86
N PRO A 264 28.16 -27.29 -15.86
CA PRO A 264 28.37 -27.70 -14.46
C PRO A 264 28.15 -29.20 -14.23
N GLY A 265 27.38 -29.86 -15.09
CA GLY A 265 27.19 -31.31 -15.10
C GLY A 265 28.17 -32.11 -15.98
N SER A 266 29.21 -31.48 -16.54
CA SER A 266 30.27 -32.23 -17.25
C SER A 266 31.25 -32.84 -16.24
N PRO A 267 31.68 -34.11 -16.40
CA PRO A 267 32.74 -34.70 -15.59
C PRO A 267 34.14 -34.21 -15.97
N PHE A 268 34.29 -33.33 -16.97
CA PHE A 268 35.57 -32.84 -17.47
C PHE A 268 35.78 -31.34 -17.19
N ALA A 269 36.98 -30.99 -16.71
CA ALA A 269 37.39 -29.61 -16.47
C ALA A 269 38.44 -29.12 -17.47
N LEU A 270 38.31 -27.88 -17.93
CA LEU A 270 39.28 -27.22 -18.80
C LEU A 270 40.48 -26.65 -18.01
N LYS A 271 41.64 -26.58 -18.66
CA LYS A 271 42.86 -25.99 -18.09
C LYS A 271 42.82 -24.46 -18.24
N ALA A 272 42.51 -23.77 -17.14
CA ALA A 272 42.38 -22.31 -17.06
C ALA A 272 43.59 -21.51 -17.61
N SER A 273 44.80 -22.09 -17.61
CA SER A 273 46.01 -21.44 -18.15
C SER A 273 46.08 -21.36 -19.68
N GLN A 274 45.04 -21.80 -20.41
CA GLN A 274 45.02 -21.85 -21.88
C GLN A 274 43.73 -21.31 -22.52
N ILE A 275 42.76 -20.91 -21.71
CA ILE A 275 41.40 -20.50 -22.11
C ILE A 275 40.88 -19.51 -21.06
N ASN A 276 40.30 -18.38 -21.47
CA ASN A 276 39.52 -17.53 -20.57
C ASN A 276 38.24 -18.28 -20.19
N LEU A 277 38.19 -18.82 -18.98
CA LEU A 277 37.03 -19.51 -18.45
C LEU A 277 36.04 -18.52 -17.84
N ASP A 278 34.77 -18.73 -18.15
CA ASP A 278 33.67 -18.02 -17.54
C ASP A 278 33.49 -18.40 -16.07
N ASN A 279 33.28 -17.39 -15.23
CA ASN A 279 32.92 -17.52 -13.82
C ASN A 279 31.58 -16.81 -13.51
N SER A 280 30.75 -16.55 -14.53
CA SER A 280 29.45 -15.88 -14.36
C SER A 280 28.49 -16.73 -13.52
N PRO A 281 27.69 -16.11 -12.61
CA PRO A 281 26.84 -16.84 -11.67
C PRO A 281 25.77 -17.71 -12.35
N ASN A 282 25.37 -17.35 -13.57
CA ASN A 282 24.51 -18.16 -14.44
C ASN A 282 24.85 -17.88 -15.92
N SER A 283 24.21 -18.62 -16.83
CA SER A 283 24.42 -18.52 -18.27
C SER A 283 24.02 -17.16 -18.84
N LEU A 284 22.93 -16.55 -18.37
CA LEU A 284 22.44 -15.26 -18.85
C LEU A 284 23.46 -14.12 -18.64
N TYR A 285 24.20 -14.12 -17.53
CA TYR A 285 25.30 -13.18 -17.29
C TYR A 285 26.47 -13.40 -18.28
N PHE A 286 26.83 -14.65 -18.53
CA PHE A 286 27.85 -15.02 -19.54
C PHE A 286 27.44 -14.58 -20.95
N VAL A 287 26.17 -14.79 -21.31
CA VAL A 287 25.58 -14.34 -22.58
C VAL A 287 25.61 -12.82 -22.68
N ALA A 288 25.31 -12.10 -21.60
CA ALA A 288 25.39 -10.64 -21.56
C ALA A 288 26.83 -10.13 -21.84
N LEU A 289 27.86 -10.76 -21.25
CA LEU A 289 29.28 -10.42 -21.48
C LEU A 289 29.76 -10.63 -22.92
N CYS A 290 29.12 -11.52 -23.69
CA CYS A 290 29.55 -11.90 -25.04
C CYS A 290 28.78 -11.13 -26.12
N ARG A 291 29.41 -10.81 -27.25
CA ARG A 291 28.73 -10.19 -28.41
C ARG A 291 27.99 -11.22 -29.26
N GLN A 292 28.59 -12.39 -29.48
CA GLN A 292 27.95 -13.54 -30.13
C GLN A 292 28.20 -14.84 -29.35
N ILE A 293 27.30 -15.82 -29.49
CA ILE A 293 27.42 -17.14 -28.83
C ILE A 293 27.63 -18.26 -29.85
N LEU A 294 28.53 -19.19 -29.52
CA LEU A 294 28.86 -20.39 -30.27
C LEU A 294 28.45 -21.60 -29.43
N THR A 295 27.54 -22.43 -29.94
CA THR A 295 27.04 -23.62 -29.22
C THR A 295 26.75 -24.76 -30.20
N ILE A 296 26.75 -26.01 -29.72
CA ILE A 296 26.32 -27.14 -30.56
C ILE A 296 24.80 -27.12 -30.63
N ASN A 297 24.13 -27.31 -29.50
CA ASN A 297 22.65 -27.27 -29.37
C ASN A 297 22.18 -26.94 -27.94
N SER A 298 23.00 -26.28 -27.12
CA SER A 298 22.67 -25.95 -25.73
C SER A 298 21.45 -25.03 -25.62
N SER A 299 20.68 -25.16 -24.52
CA SER A 299 19.62 -24.20 -24.15
C SER A 299 20.12 -22.77 -23.99
N VAL A 300 21.40 -22.55 -23.71
CA VAL A 300 22.03 -21.22 -23.63
C VAL A 300 21.97 -20.47 -24.98
N GLY A 301 21.80 -21.18 -26.11
CA GLY A 301 21.50 -20.54 -27.40
C GLY A 301 20.14 -19.83 -27.43
N LEU A 302 19.14 -20.32 -26.70
CA LEU A 302 17.87 -19.63 -26.51
C LEU A 302 18.00 -18.43 -25.57
N GLU A 303 18.78 -18.55 -24.49
CA GLU A 303 19.11 -17.41 -23.61
C GLU A 303 19.77 -16.26 -24.39
N ALA A 304 20.58 -16.61 -25.40
CA ALA A 304 21.21 -15.67 -26.32
C ALA A 304 20.21 -15.02 -27.30
N LEU A 305 19.23 -15.77 -27.82
CA LEU A 305 18.11 -15.19 -28.60
C LEU A 305 17.26 -14.24 -27.74
N LEU A 306 17.05 -14.56 -26.46
CA LEU A 306 16.34 -13.72 -25.48
C LEU A 306 17.10 -12.44 -25.07
N LEU A 307 18.39 -12.33 -25.40
CA LEU A 307 19.20 -11.12 -25.23
C LEU A 307 19.60 -10.47 -26.57
N ASP A 308 18.89 -10.80 -27.67
CA ASP A 308 19.15 -10.33 -29.03
C ASP A 308 20.63 -10.47 -29.48
N LYS A 309 21.31 -11.53 -28.99
CA LYS A 309 22.68 -11.86 -29.36
C LYS A 309 22.70 -12.65 -30.66
N SER A 310 23.69 -12.39 -31.51
CA SER A 310 23.98 -13.26 -32.66
C SER A 310 24.45 -14.63 -32.17
N ILE A 311 23.96 -15.72 -32.76
CA ILE A 311 24.40 -17.07 -32.42
C ILE A 311 24.90 -17.86 -33.63
N THR A 312 25.77 -18.83 -33.39
CA THR A 312 26.14 -19.89 -34.32
C THR A 312 25.85 -21.23 -33.66
N VAL A 313 25.03 -22.03 -34.33
CA VAL A 313 24.52 -23.32 -33.86
C VAL A 313 24.86 -24.37 -34.92
N TRP A 314 25.29 -25.56 -34.50
CA TRP A 314 25.75 -26.62 -35.42
C TRP A 314 24.95 -27.91 -35.31
N GLY A 315 24.44 -28.23 -34.12
CA GLY A 315 23.62 -29.41 -33.85
C GLY A 315 22.15 -29.18 -34.17
N ASP A 316 21.42 -30.27 -34.37
CA ASP A 316 19.97 -30.24 -34.41
C ASP A 316 19.40 -29.90 -33.03
N ASN A 317 18.33 -29.10 -33.03
CA ASN A 317 17.60 -28.65 -31.84
C ASN A 317 16.26 -28.00 -32.23
N SER A 318 15.35 -27.96 -31.27
CA SER A 318 14.01 -27.43 -31.43
C SER A 318 13.87 -25.92 -31.67
N TYR A 319 14.92 -25.11 -31.44
CA TYR A 319 14.89 -23.65 -31.66
C TYR A 319 15.57 -23.20 -32.97
N ASN A 320 16.18 -24.11 -33.74
CA ASN A 320 16.89 -23.79 -34.99
C ASN A 320 16.04 -22.98 -35.99
N PHE A 321 14.73 -23.26 -36.10
CA PHE A 321 13.84 -22.55 -37.02
C PHE A 321 13.75 -21.04 -36.74
N ILE A 322 14.02 -20.58 -35.51
CA ILE A 322 14.07 -19.14 -35.19
C ILE A 322 15.19 -18.43 -35.96
N LEU A 323 16.25 -19.16 -36.33
CA LEU A 323 17.42 -18.66 -37.06
C LEU A 323 17.21 -18.57 -38.58
N GLU A 324 16.13 -19.17 -39.10
CA GLU A 324 15.76 -19.11 -40.53
C GLU A 324 15.04 -17.81 -40.90
N ALA A 325 14.65 -17.02 -39.88
CA ALA A 325 13.92 -15.77 -40.04
C ALA A 325 14.65 -14.78 -40.98
N HIS A 326 13.87 -14.13 -41.85
CA HIS A 326 14.38 -13.20 -42.84
C HIS A 326 14.60 -11.78 -42.29
N ASP A 327 13.90 -11.43 -41.21
CA ASP A 327 14.07 -10.18 -40.46
C ASP A 327 13.80 -10.35 -38.95
N ASP A 328 14.04 -9.29 -38.18
CA ASP A 328 13.85 -9.28 -36.72
C ASP A 328 12.39 -9.44 -36.28
N ALA A 329 11.41 -9.00 -37.07
CA ALA A 329 10.00 -9.14 -36.71
C ALA A 329 9.55 -10.60 -36.87
N GLU A 330 9.99 -11.28 -37.94
CA GLU A 330 9.79 -12.71 -38.09
C GLU A 330 10.54 -13.50 -36.99
N ARG A 331 11.78 -13.12 -36.67
CA ARG A 331 12.56 -13.74 -35.58
C ARG A 331 11.83 -13.66 -34.24
N ILE A 332 11.26 -12.50 -33.91
CA ILE A 332 10.49 -12.27 -32.68
C ILE A 332 9.18 -13.07 -32.69
N ASN A 333 8.46 -13.16 -33.83
CA ASN A 333 7.26 -14.00 -33.94
C ASN A 333 7.58 -15.49 -33.77
N ARG A 334 8.64 -16.00 -34.41
CA ARG A 334 9.12 -17.38 -34.24
C ARG A 334 9.52 -17.67 -32.79
N LEU A 335 10.22 -16.74 -32.13
CA LEU A 335 10.61 -16.85 -30.72
C LEU A 335 9.39 -16.81 -29.78
N GLY A 336 8.43 -15.92 -30.02
CA GLY A 336 7.18 -15.85 -29.26
C GLY A 336 6.33 -17.12 -29.39
N PHE A 337 6.17 -17.64 -30.61
CA PHE A 337 5.54 -18.95 -30.81
C PHE A 337 6.31 -20.08 -30.11
N TYR A 338 7.65 -20.08 -30.18
CA TYR A 338 8.45 -21.11 -29.52
C TYR A 338 8.20 -21.14 -28.01
N LEU A 339 8.25 -19.98 -27.36
CA LEU A 339 8.11 -19.84 -25.91
C LEU A 339 6.71 -20.14 -25.40
N PHE A 340 5.66 -19.78 -26.15
CA PHE A 340 4.27 -19.88 -25.67
C PHE A 340 3.46 -20.99 -26.31
N GLY A 341 3.76 -21.41 -27.55
CA GLY A 341 3.05 -22.46 -28.27
C GLY A 341 3.78 -23.80 -28.24
N TYR A 342 5.08 -23.80 -28.54
CA TYR A 342 5.86 -25.03 -28.59
C TYR A 342 6.30 -25.53 -27.21
N LEU A 343 6.92 -24.68 -26.39
CA LEU A 343 7.20 -24.97 -24.99
C LEU A 343 5.90 -25.02 -24.18
N VAL A 344 5.88 -25.89 -23.18
CA VAL A 344 4.75 -26.15 -22.28
C VAL A 344 5.14 -25.77 -20.85
N PRO A 345 4.26 -25.21 -20.01
CA PRO A 345 4.49 -25.11 -18.58
C PRO A 345 4.78 -26.50 -17.98
N LEU A 346 5.83 -26.65 -17.15
CA LEU A 346 6.21 -27.96 -16.62
C LEU A 346 5.08 -28.66 -15.84
N SER A 347 4.22 -27.86 -15.21
CA SER A 347 3.00 -28.25 -14.48
C SER A 347 1.85 -28.75 -15.36
N LEU A 348 1.89 -28.59 -16.69
CA LEU A 348 0.92 -29.18 -17.62
C LEU A 348 1.49 -30.41 -18.34
N GLN A 349 2.82 -30.47 -18.53
CA GLN A 349 3.52 -31.43 -19.39
C GLN A 349 3.02 -32.88 -19.30
N LEU A 350 2.77 -33.37 -18.08
CA LEU A 350 2.42 -34.78 -17.83
C LEU A 350 0.96 -35.00 -17.42
N LYS A 351 0.17 -33.94 -17.19
CA LYS A 351 -1.23 -34.07 -16.75
C LYS A 351 -2.06 -34.82 -17.81
N PRO A 352 -2.77 -35.92 -17.47
CA PRO A 352 -3.54 -36.69 -18.44
C PRO A 352 -4.56 -35.86 -19.24
N ALA A 353 -5.19 -34.88 -18.59
CA ALA A 353 -6.13 -33.95 -19.25
C ALA A 353 -5.44 -33.06 -20.30
N TYR A 354 -4.22 -32.57 -20.04
CA TYR A 354 -3.46 -31.78 -21.01
C TYR A 354 -2.91 -32.64 -22.16
N LEU A 355 -2.42 -33.84 -21.86
CA LEU A 355 -1.99 -34.81 -22.88
C LEU A 355 -3.16 -35.17 -23.83
N ARG A 356 -4.36 -35.41 -23.28
CA ARG A 356 -5.59 -35.66 -24.07
C ARG A 356 -6.05 -34.43 -24.85
N PHE A 357 -5.96 -33.23 -24.28
CA PHE A 357 -6.18 -31.99 -25.02
C PHE A 357 -5.24 -31.88 -26.23
N ARG A 358 -3.94 -32.13 -26.06
CA ARG A 358 -2.97 -32.12 -27.16
C ARG A 358 -3.20 -33.23 -28.19
N LEU A 359 -3.62 -34.43 -27.77
CA LEU A 359 -4.03 -35.52 -28.66
C LEU A 359 -5.26 -35.17 -29.52
N GLY A 360 -6.11 -34.25 -29.05
CA GLY A 360 -7.24 -33.70 -29.81
C GLY A 360 -6.85 -32.79 -30.99
N GLN A 361 -5.56 -32.57 -31.22
CA GLN A 361 -5.02 -31.68 -32.27
C GLN A 361 -5.65 -30.27 -32.30
N PRO A 362 -5.66 -29.54 -31.17
CA PRO A 362 -6.23 -28.20 -31.07
C PRO A 362 -5.40 -27.18 -31.86
N GLU A 363 -6.03 -26.06 -32.20
CA GLU A 363 -5.37 -24.96 -32.90
C GLU A 363 -4.20 -24.41 -32.06
N GLN A 364 -3.15 -23.93 -32.73
CA GLN A 364 -1.96 -23.41 -32.03
C GLN A 364 -2.31 -22.25 -31.08
N HIS A 365 -3.31 -21.46 -31.46
CA HIS A 365 -3.94 -20.42 -30.67
C HIS A 365 -4.47 -20.91 -29.31
N ASP A 366 -5.15 -22.06 -29.28
CA ASP A 366 -5.76 -22.62 -28.06
C ASP A 366 -4.68 -23.21 -27.14
N ILE A 367 -3.65 -23.83 -27.73
CA ILE A 367 -2.46 -24.29 -26.99
C ILE A 367 -1.79 -23.10 -26.27
N ILE A 368 -1.60 -21.99 -26.98
CA ILE A 368 -0.98 -20.79 -26.43
C ILE A 368 -1.84 -20.16 -25.33
N LEU A 369 -3.16 -20.03 -25.53
CA LEU A 369 -4.06 -19.53 -24.49
C LEU A 369 -4.10 -20.44 -23.26
N CYS A 370 -4.03 -21.77 -23.44
CA CYS A 370 -3.90 -22.73 -22.35
C CYS A 370 -2.62 -22.50 -21.54
N HIS A 371 -1.46 -22.36 -22.21
CA HIS A 371 -0.17 -22.13 -21.54
C HIS A 371 -0.10 -20.78 -20.83
N VAL A 372 -0.56 -19.70 -21.48
CA VAL A 372 -0.63 -18.36 -20.87
C VAL A 372 -1.57 -18.35 -19.67
N SER A 373 -2.70 -19.07 -19.74
CA SER A 373 -3.64 -19.19 -18.62
C SER A 373 -3.02 -19.89 -17.40
N GLU A 374 -2.28 -20.97 -17.61
CA GLU A 374 -1.55 -21.66 -16.55
C GLU A 374 -0.46 -20.77 -15.93
N TYR A 375 0.34 -20.07 -16.74
CA TYR A 375 1.34 -19.13 -16.22
C TYR A 375 0.70 -17.97 -15.44
N MET A 376 -0.47 -17.48 -15.85
CA MET A 376 -1.23 -16.49 -15.08
C MET A 376 -1.73 -17.04 -13.75
N GLN A 377 -2.22 -18.29 -13.70
CA GLN A 377 -2.62 -18.94 -12.45
C GLN A 377 -1.43 -19.14 -11.49
N GLN A 378 -0.24 -19.42 -12.01
CA GLN A 378 1.01 -19.49 -11.24
C GLN A 378 1.43 -18.12 -10.67
N ASP A 379 1.11 -17.02 -11.35
CA ASP A 379 1.28 -15.65 -10.85
C ASP A 379 0.10 -15.19 -9.94
N HIS A 380 -0.85 -16.09 -9.65
CA HIS A 380 -2.10 -15.84 -8.91
C HIS A 380 -3.03 -14.79 -9.57
N LEU A 381 -2.97 -14.66 -10.89
CA LEU A 381 -3.82 -13.80 -11.71
C LEU A 381 -5.01 -14.59 -12.29
N ASP A 382 -6.16 -13.92 -12.45
CA ASP A 382 -7.29 -14.51 -13.19
C ASP A 382 -6.97 -14.56 -14.70
N PRO A 383 -6.85 -15.75 -15.33
CA PRO A 383 -6.56 -15.85 -16.75
C PRO A 383 -7.70 -15.32 -17.65
N LYS A 384 -8.93 -15.22 -17.13
CA LYS A 384 -10.12 -14.81 -17.88
C LYS A 384 -10.28 -13.31 -18.01
N ILE A 385 -9.44 -12.52 -17.35
CA ILE A 385 -9.50 -11.05 -17.31
C ILE A 385 -9.47 -10.38 -18.71
N PHE A 386 -8.98 -11.10 -19.73
CA PHE A 386 -8.93 -10.64 -21.13
C PHE A 386 -9.72 -11.52 -22.12
N ASP A 387 -10.63 -12.37 -21.63
CA ASP A 387 -11.49 -13.21 -22.48
C ASP A 387 -12.32 -12.38 -23.48
N GLY A 388 -12.54 -12.95 -24.67
CA GLY A 388 -13.28 -12.30 -25.76
C GLY A 388 -12.48 -11.28 -26.58
N LEU A 389 -11.17 -11.17 -26.35
CA LEU A 389 -10.23 -10.62 -27.34
C LEU A 389 -9.83 -11.70 -28.36
N PRO A 390 -9.35 -11.33 -29.58
CA PRO A 390 -8.73 -12.29 -30.48
C PRO A 390 -7.50 -12.95 -29.84
N SER A 391 -7.28 -14.25 -30.05
CA SER A 391 -6.36 -15.07 -29.25
C SER A 391 -4.92 -14.53 -29.16
N SER A 392 -4.36 -14.00 -30.25
CA SER A 392 -3.04 -13.37 -30.27
C SER A 392 -2.97 -12.06 -29.46
N ILE A 393 -4.06 -11.28 -29.46
CA ILE A 393 -4.19 -10.07 -28.64
C ILE A 393 -4.44 -10.44 -27.17
N GLN A 394 -5.27 -11.45 -26.89
CA GLN A 394 -5.49 -11.95 -25.53
C GLN A 394 -4.16 -12.41 -24.91
N ALA A 395 -3.39 -13.26 -25.61
CA ALA A 395 -2.09 -13.71 -25.16
C ALA A 395 -1.11 -12.53 -24.93
N ALA A 396 -0.95 -11.62 -25.89
CA ALA A 396 -0.04 -10.48 -25.75
C ALA A 396 -0.40 -9.58 -24.54
N VAL A 397 -1.69 -9.27 -24.34
CA VAL A 397 -2.14 -8.42 -23.23
C VAL A 397 -2.03 -9.14 -21.88
N SER A 398 -2.31 -10.45 -21.82
CA SER A 398 -2.04 -11.29 -20.64
C SER A 398 -0.56 -11.27 -20.25
N ILE A 399 0.35 -11.42 -21.22
CA ILE A 399 1.81 -11.43 -21.01
C ILE A 399 2.29 -10.05 -20.51
N GLN A 400 1.81 -8.96 -21.11
CA GLN A 400 2.15 -7.60 -20.68
C GLN A 400 1.60 -7.26 -19.28
N PHE A 401 0.40 -7.72 -18.96
CA PHE A 401 -0.20 -7.53 -17.64
C PHE A 401 0.55 -8.30 -16.54
N ALA A 402 0.88 -9.57 -16.80
CA ALA A 402 1.69 -10.38 -15.89
C ALA A 402 3.09 -9.75 -15.65
N ASN A 403 3.75 -9.28 -16.72
CA ASN A 403 5.01 -8.54 -16.61
C ASN A 403 4.88 -7.29 -15.72
N LEU A 404 3.83 -6.48 -15.91
CA LEU A 404 3.61 -5.27 -15.11
C LEU A 404 3.39 -5.58 -13.62
N VAL A 405 2.56 -6.58 -13.30
CA VAL A 405 2.34 -7.00 -11.90
C VAL A 405 3.64 -7.49 -11.26
N ARG A 406 4.46 -8.23 -12.00
CA ARG A 406 5.72 -8.81 -11.50
C ARG A 406 6.83 -7.78 -11.34
N GLU A 407 6.86 -6.73 -12.18
CA GLU A 407 7.69 -5.54 -11.97
C GLU A 407 7.31 -4.83 -10.65
N HIS A 408 6.01 -4.59 -10.41
CA HIS A 408 5.55 -3.99 -9.15
C HIS A 408 5.85 -4.85 -7.91
N GLN A 409 5.70 -6.18 -8.01
CA GLN A 409 6.10 -7.10 -6.93
C GLN A 409 7.62 -7.08 -6.67
N ALA A 410 8.45 -6.93 -7.71
CA ALA A 410 9.90 -6.84 -7.56
C ALA A 410 10.33 -5.54 -6.87
N ASP A 411 9.73 -4.40 -7.25
CA ASP A 411 9.95 -3.11 -6.58
C ASP A 411 9.51 -3.14 -5.10
N ALA A 412 8.38 -3.79 -4.81
CA ALA A 412 7.89 -3.97 -3.43
C ALA A 412 8.85 -4.82 -2.58
N ARG A 413 9.33 -5.96 -3.09
CA ARG A 413 10.35 -6.78 -2.41
C ARG A 413 11.63 -5.99 -2.18
N ALA A 414 12.14 -5.29 -3.21
CA ALA A 414 13.34 -4.47 -3.09
C ALA A 414 13.16 -3.29 -2.12
N TRP A 415 11.94 -2.83 -1.83
CA TRP A 415 11.64 -1.85 -0.79
C TRP A 415 11.62 -2.50 0.61
N GLN A 416 10.98 -3.66 0.74
CA GLN A 416 10.97 -4.45 1.99
C GLN A 416 12.38 -4.86 2.44
N GLU A 417 13.25 -5.30 1.52
CA GLU A 417 14.65 -5.62 1.82
C GLU A 417 15.40 -4.42 2.40
N ARG A 418 15.36 -3.26 1.71
CA ARG A 418 16.00 -2.01 2.17
C ARG A 418 15.45 -1.52 3.51
N ASN A 419 14.14 -1.63 3.74
CA ASN A 419 13.56 -1.30 5.04
C ASN A 419 14.00 -2.27 6.14
N THR A 420 14.17 -3.55 5.82
CA THR A 420 14.68 -4.55 6.78
C THR A 420 16.14 -4.24 7.15
N GLU A 421 16.99 -3.95 6.18
CA GLU A 421 18.38 -3.49 6.41
C GLU A 421 18.40 -2.22 7.28
N LEU A 422 17.52 -1.24 6.99
CA LEU A 422 17.41 0.00 7.76
C LEU A 422 16.98 -0.25 9.21
N VAL A 423 15.98 -1.12 9.44
CA VAL A 423 15.50 -1.49 10.78
C VAL A 423 16.58 -2.26 11.57
N THR A 424 17.36 -3.13 10.92
CA THR A 424 18.52 -3.76 11.56
C THR A 424 19.56 -2.72 11.96
N ALA A 425 19.96 -1.82 11.05
CA ALA A 425 20.94 -0.78 11.34
C ALA A 425 20.48 0.19 12.46
N LEU A 426 19.21 0.58 12.47
CA LEU A 426 18.60 1.38 13.53
C LEU A 426 18.56 0.63 14.87
N SER A 427 18.33 -0.68 14.86
CA SER A 427 18.34 -1.51 16.08
C SER A 427 19.75 -1.65 16.65
N GLU A 428 20.77 -1.83 15.81
CA GLU A 428 22.18 -1.83 16.24
C GLU A 428 22.60 -0.46 16.80
N GLN A 429 22.18 0.63 16.16
CA GLN A 429 22.42 1.99 16.67
C GLN A 429 21.69 2.25 17.99
N ALA A 430 20.45 1.80 18.14
CA ALA A 430 19.68 1.91 19.39
C ALA A 430 20.34 1.12 20.53
N ALA A 431 20.85 -0.09 20.26
CA ALA A 431 21.61 -0.87 21.23
C ALA A 431 22.93 -0.17 21.65
N LEU A 432 23.62 0.48 20.71
CA LEU A 432 24.81 1.29 21.00
C LEU A 432 24.48 2.52 21.84
N HIS A 433 23.38 3.21 21.52
CA HIS A 433 22.89 4.37 22.29
C HIS A 433 22.46 3.98 23.71
N ALA A 434 21.70 2.89 23.87
CA ALA A 434 21.31 2.37 25.18
C ALA A 434 22.51 2.01 26.06
N LYS A 435 23.57 1.45 25.46
CA LYS A 435 24.84 1.23 26.16
C LYS A 435 25.48 2.55 26.61
N HIS A 436 25.61 3.53 25.72
CA HIS A 436 26.17 4.84 26.09
C HIS A 436 25.35 5.54 27.20
N ILE A 437 24.01 5.42 27.19
CA ILE A 437 23.15 5.93 28.27
C ILE A 437 23.51 5.27 29.60
N SER A 438 23.65 3.94 29.64
CA SER A 438 24.05 3.24 30.87
C SER A 438 25.47 3.61 31.34
N ASP A 439 26.43 3.78 30.42
CA ASP A 439 27.77 4.28 30.72
C ASP A 439 27.72 5.72 31.31
N TYR A 440 26.81 6.58 30.82
CA TYR A 440 26.57 7.93 31.37
C TYR A 440 25.85 7.90 32.74
N GLU A 441 24.86 7.03 32.95
CA GLU A 441 24.15 6.88 34.24
C GLU A 441 25.13 6.52 35.37
N ILE A 442 26.09 5.64 35.09
CA ILE A 442 27.15 5.24 36.03
C ILE A 442 28.05 6.44 36.38
N GLU A 443 28.42 7.26 35.39
CA GLU A 443 29.26 8.45 35.59
C GLU A 443 28.49 9.58 36.31
N ILE A 444 27.21 9.77 36.02
CA ILE A 444 26.33 10.72 36.73
C ILE A 444 26.16 10.29 38.19
N ALA A 445 25.94 8.99 38.46
CA ALA A 445 25.87 8.46 39.83
C ALA A 445 27.19 8.70 40.60
N ARG A 446 28.34 8.51 39.94
CA ARG A 446 29.67 8.79 40.50
C ARG A 446 29.83 10.27 40.84
N GLN A 447 29.53 11.17 39.91
CA GLN A 447 29.61 12.63 40.12
C GLN A 447 28.62 13.13 41.18
N HIS A 448 27.43 12.55 41.25
CA HIS A 448 26.43 12.84 42.29
C HIS A 448 26.93 12.40 43.67
N GLN A 449 27.58 11.23 43.79
CA GLN A 449 28.15 10.77 45.05
C GLN A 449 29.35 11.62 45.51
N GLU A 450 30.20 12.08 44.57
CA GLU A 450 31.24 13.07 44.87
C GLU A 450 30.63 14.40 45.32
N SER A 451 29.60 14.89 44.62
CA SER A 451 28.89 16.12 44.97
C SER A 451 28.22 16.06 46.34
N LEU A 452 27.61 14.93 46.71
CA LEU A 452 27.07 14.69 48.06
C LEU A 452 28.16 14.81 49.13
N SER A 453 29.34 14.24 48.92
CA SER A 453 30.45 14.36 49.88
C SER A 453 30.95 15.81 50.07
N VAL A 454 30.90 16.61 49.00
CA VAL A 454 31.18 18.05 49.06
C VAL A 454 30.07 18.78 49.81
N ILE A 455 28.80 18.46 49.55
CA ILE A 455 27.63 19.05 50.23
C ILE A 455 27.65 18.74 51.73
N GLU A 456 27.94 17.51 52.17
CA GLU A 456 28.11 17.18 53.59
C GLU A 456 29.23 18.00 54.25
N SER A 457 30.35 18.21 53.54
CA SER A 457 31.44 19.05 54.05
C SER A 457 31.04 20.54 54.15
N GLN A 458 30.22 21.03 53.23
CA GLN A 458 29.71 22.41 53.20
C GLN A 458 28.58 22.64 54.20
N GLN A 459 27.67 21.66 54.40
CA GLN A 459 26.63 21.71 55.44
C GLN A 459 27.26 21.79 56.83
N LYS A 460 28.32 21.01 57.08
CA LYS A 460 29.07 21.10 58.34
C LYS A 460 29.69 22.48 58.59
N SER A 461 30.17 23.14 57.53
CA SER A 461 30.65 24.54 57.59
C SER A 461 29.49 25.55 57.72
N LEU A 462 28.34 25.26 57.14
CA LEU A 462 27.13 26.08 57.22
C LEU A 462 26.49 26.02 58.60
N ASP A 463 26.45 24.87 59.28
CA ASP A 463 25.98 24.75 60.66
C ASP A 463 26.83 25.61 61.62
N GLU A 464 28.17 25.55 61.46
CA GLU A 464 29.12 26.40 62.19
C GLU A 464 28.93 27.91 61.90
N THR A 465 28.41 28.26 60.71
CA THR A 465 28.15 29.65 60.29
C THR A 465 26.75 30.14 60.69
N GLN A 466 25.72 29.30 60.58
CA GLN A 466 24.34 29.63 60.96
C GLN A 466 24.19 29.87 62.46
N GLN A 467 25.02 29.24 63.28
CA GLN A 467 25.12 29.54 64.72
C GLN A 467 25.60 30.98 65.01
N GLN A 468 26.17 31.69 64.03
CA GLN A 468 26.53 33.11 64.12
C GLN A 468 25.55 34.05 63.38
N ALA A 469 24.80 33.55 62.40
CA ALA A 469 23.92 34.34 61.54
C ALA A 469 22.48 34.53 62.05
N ALA A 470 22.11 33.93 63.18
CA ALA A 470 20.76 34.02 63.76
C ALA A 470 20.42 35.38 64.44
N ILE A 471 20.92 36.49 63.89
CA ILE A 471 20.61 37.87 64.30
C ILE A 471 20.38 38.71 63.03
N ALA A 472 19.23 39.40 63.01
CA ALA A 472 18.55 40.01 61.85
C ALA A 472 17.86 38.98 60.92
N SER A 473 16.53 38.97 60.67
CA SER A 473 15.55 40.06 60.40
C SER A 473 15.68 40.58 58.95
N GLU A 474 14.63 40.69 58.12
CA GLU A 474 13.25 40.16 58.12
C GLU A 474 12.58 40.57 56.78
N GLN A 475 11.42 39.98 56.44
CA GLN A 475 10.44 40.55 55.46
C GLN A 475 10.93 40.73 53.99
N ALA A 476 10.08 40.93 52.98
CA ALA A 476 8.76 40.35 52.71
C ALA A 476 8.40 40.44 51.20
N GLN A 477 8.03 39.30 50.61
CA GLN A 477 6.84 39.05 49.76
C GLN A 477 6.22 40.13 48.82
N LEU A 478 6.01 39.74 47.54
CA LEU A 478 4.73 39.82 46.75
C LEU A 478 4.18 41.24 46.35
N SER A 479 3.33 41.51 45.32
CA SER A 479 2.83 40.80 44.10
C SER A 479 1.83 41.66 43.26
N PHE A 480 1.55 41.25 41.99
CA PHE A 480 0.22 41.24 41.27
C PHE A 480 -0.50 42.51 40.68
N ARG A 481 -0.90 42.44 39.37
CA ARG A 481 -2.27 42.59 38.72
C ARG A 481 -3.02 43.98 38.67
N GLN A 482 -3.98 44.35 37.75
CA GLN A 482 -4.56 43.94 36.41
C GLN A 482 -5.89 44.76 36.05
N VAL A 483 -6.51 44.65 34.82
CA VAL A 483 -7.93 44.98 34.30
C VAL A 483 -8.45 46.43 33.93
N HIS A 484 -9.37 46.74 32.95
CA HIS A 484 -10.04 46.07 31.76
C HIS A 484 -10.63 46.98 30.59
N ALA A 485 -10.42 46.63 29.30
CA ALA A 485 -11.34 46.45 28.11
C ALA A 485 -12.31 47.52 27.45
N LEU A 486 -12.27 47.65 26.09
CA LEU A 486 -13.35 47.89 25.03
C LEU A 486 -14.20 49.22 24.93
N GLU A 487 -14.94 49.64 23.84
CA GLU A 487 -15.38 49.17 22.45
C GLU A 487 -15.75 50.42 21.52
N HIS A 488 -16.41 50.57 20.31
CA HIS A 488 -17.19 49.83 19.24
C HIS A 488 -17.50 50.70 17.94
N GLN A 489 -17.98 50.12 16.78
CA GLN A 489 -19.05 50.60 15.81
C GLN A 489 -18.82 51.04 14.28
N LEU A 490 -19.05 50.12 13.30
CA LEU A 490 -19.82 50.13 11.97
C LEU A 490 -19.72 51.29 10.87
N GLN A 491 -20.19 51.26 9.58
CA GLN A 491 -20.56 50.28 8.47
C GLN A 491 -21.10 50.99 7.15
N HIS A 492 -21.12 50.35 5.93
CA HIS A 492 -22.13 50.40 4.79
C HIS A 492 -21.75 50.76 3.29
N GLN A 493 -22.03 49.87 2.29
CA GLN A 493 -22.68 50.07 0.93
C GLN A 493 -22.46 48.89 -0.08
N GLU A 494 -23.37 48.66 -1.07
CA GLU A 494 -23.44 47.35 -1.80
C GLU A 494 -23.90 47.33 -3.32
N ASP A 495 -24.62 48.34 -3.85
CA ASP A 495 -25.70 48.12 -4.86
C ASP A 495 -25.41 47.91 -6.38
N LEU A 496 -24.17 47.83 -6.90
CA LEU A 496 -23.91 48.11 -8.34
C LEU A 496 -23.89 46.95 -9.37
N LEU A 497 -23.89 45.67 -8.99
CA LEU A 497 -23.45 44.60 -9.92
C LEU A 497 -24.51 44.02 -10.89
N HIS A 498 -25.80 44.23 -10.64
CA HIS A 498 -26.88 43.40 -11.23
C HIS A 498 -27.24 43.63 -12.72
N ALA A 499 -26.64 44.60 -13.42
CA ALA A 499 -27.20 45.13 -14.67
C ALA A 499 -26.63 44.56 -15.99
N TRP A 500 -25.53 43.79 -15.99
CA TRP A 500 -24.76 43.53 -17.23
C TRP A 500 -25.00 42.17 -17.92
N GLN A 501 -25.80 41.27 -17.33
CA GLN A 501 -25.71 39.83 -17.59
C GLN A 501 -26.62 39.26 -18.70
N GLN A 502 -27.15 40.07 -19.64
CA GLN A 502 -28.25 39.60 -20.52
C GLN A 502 -28.16 39.91 -22.03
N GLN A 503 -26.97 40.02 -22.63
CA GLN A 503 -26.81 40.02 -24.11
C GLN A 503 -25.61 39.18 -24.60
N VAL A 504 -25.65 38.84 -25.91
CA VAL A 504 -24.57 38.22 -26.72
C VAL A 504 -24.33 36.70 -26.53
N THR A 505 -25.38 35.88 -26.71
CA THR A 505 -25.25 34.41 -26.85
C THR A 505 -25.64 33.84 -28.23
N THR A 506 -26.07 34.66 -29.20
CA THR A 506 -26.72 34.18 -30.45
C THR A 506 -26.23 34.86 -31.74
N SER A 507 -25.14 34.38 -32.35
CA SER A 507 -24.85 34.61 -33.79
C SER A 507 -23.89 33.57 -34.41
N LEU A 508 -23.90 33.45 -35.74
CA LEU A 508 -23.29 32.32 -36.49
C LEU A 508 -21.75 32.24 -36.47
N SER A 509 -21.03 33.25 -35.96
CA SER A 509 -19.56 33.33 -35.99
C SER A 509 -18.83 32.22 -35.22
N TRP A 510 -19.54 31.53 -34.31
CA TRP A 510 -19.02 30.43 -33.51
C TRP A 510 -18.68 29.16 -34.31
N ARG A 511 -19.37 28.89 -35.44
CA ARG A 511 -19.25 27.61 -36.16
C ARG A 511 -17.98 27.47 -37.01
N ILE A 512 -17.33 28.59 -37.37
CA ILE A 512 -16.15 28.60 -38.27
C ILE A 512 -14.82 28.75 -37.49
N THR A 513 -14.87 29.29 -36.27
CA THR A 513 -13.66 29.60 -35.47
C THR A 513 -13.19 28.46 -34.56
N MET A 514 -13.91 27.34 -34.48
CA MET A 514 -13.66 26.26 -33.51
C MET A 514 -12.26 25.61 -33.56
N PRO A 515 -11.71 25.17 -34.71
CA PRO A 515 -10.41 24.47 -34.73
C PRO A 515 -9.25 25.33 -34.20
N PHE A 516 -9.19 26.59 -34.64
CA PHE A 516 -8.19 27.55 -34.17
C PHE A 516 -8.43 28.00 -32.71
N ARG A 517 -9.69 27.97 -32.23
CA ARG A 517 -9.99 28.17 -30.81
C ARG A 517 -9.54 27.00 -29.94
N VAL A 518 -9.55 25.75 -30.40
CA VAL A 518 -9.01 24.61 -29.63
C VAL A 518 -7.49 24.74 -29.45
N MET A 519 -6.74 24.96 -30.53
CA MET A 519 -5.29 25.19 -30.45
C MET A 519 -4.96 26.42 -29.59
N GLY A 520 -5.71 27.51 -29.78
CA GLY A 520 -5.61 28.74 -28.98
C GLY A 520 -6.20 28.66 -27.56
N ARG A 521 -6.73 27.52 -27.12
CA ARG A 521 -7.16 27.23 -25.74
C ARG A 521 -6.16 26.34 -25.01
N LEU A 522 -5.57 25.39 -25.74
CA LEU A 522 -4.43 24.58 -25.27
C LEU A 522 -3.27 25.50 -24.82
N MET A 523 -2.96 26.53 -25.62
CA MET A 523 -1.98 27.57 -25.31
C MET A 523 -2.47 28.63 -24.27
N ARG A 524 -3.62 28.42 -23.62
CA ARG A 524 -4.19 29.31 -22.59
C ARG A 524 -4.70 28.60 -21.33
N GLY A 525 -4.53 27.28 -21.21
CA GLY A 525 -4.82 26.53 -19.97
C GLY A 525 -6.26 26.06 -19.77
N ASP A 526 -7.13 26.14 -20.78
CA ASP A 526 -8.54 25.71 -20.74
C ASP A 526 -8.69 24.17 -20.69
N VAL A 527 -8.37 23.55 -19.55
CA VAL A 527 -8.37 22.07 -19.37
C VAL A 527 -9.79 21.47 -19.39
N VAL A 528 -10.79 22.19 -18.87
CA VAL A 528 -12.17 21.68 -18.67
C VAL A 528 -12.82 21.23 -19.99
N ALA A 529 -12.57 21.95 -21.09
CA ALA A 529 -13.12 21.61 -22.40
C ALA A 529 -12.51 20.32 -23.00
N LEU A 530 -11.25 20.01 -22.68
CA LEU A 530 -10.62 18.73 -23.04
C LEU A 530 -11.19 17.58 -22.23
N GLN A 531 -11.40 17.77 -20.91
CA GLN A 531 -11.99 16.74 -20.05
C GLN A 531 -13.44 16.42 -20.44
N HIS A 532 -14.27 17.39 -20.80
CA HIS A 532 -15.64 17.09 -21.28
C HIS A 532 -15.63 16.32 -22.62
N GLY A 533 -14.82 16.73 -23.59
CA GLY A 533 -14.68 16.00 -24.85
C GLY A 533 -14.17 14.57 -24.68
N TRP A 534 -13.21 14.36 -23.75
CA TRP A 534 -12.70 13.02 -23.44
C TRP A 534 -13.66 12.18 -22.59
N ARG A 535 -14.40 12.76 -21.63
CA ARG A 535 -15.45 12.05 -20.90
C ARG A 535 -16.50 11.49 -21.86
N GLN A 536 -16.92 12.27 -22.85
CA GLN A 536 -17.88 11.83 -23.87
C GLN A 536 -17.34 10.70 -24.77
N VAL A 537 -16.03 10.66 -25.07
CA VAL A 537 -15.41 9.55 -25.81
C VAL A 537 -15.15 8.33 -24.92
N CYS A 538 -14.89 8.51 -23.62
CA CYS A 538 -14.76 7.42 -22.65
C CYS A 538 -16.09 6.69 -22.41
N SER A 539 -17.23 7.38 -22.51
CA SER A 539 -18.57 6.79 -22.42
C SER A 539 -19.09 6.16 -23.72
N GLU A 540 -18.41 6.35 -24.86
CA GLU A 540 -18.72 5.62 -26.10
C GLU A 540 -18.30 4.14 -26.01
N GLY A 541 -19.25 3.23 -26.24
CA GLY A 541 -18.98 1.80 -26.34
C GLY A 541 -18.05 1.45 -27.52
N GLY A 542 -17.17 0.48 -27.32
CA GLY A 542 -16.26 -0.04 -28.36
C GLY A 542 -14.81 0.48 -28.29
N ARG A 543 -14.08 0.35 -29.40
CA ARG A 543 -12.61 0.57 -29.44
C ARG A 543 -12.17 1.97 -29.02
N ARG A 544 -12.98 3.02 -29.25
CA ARG A 544 -12.66 4.40 -28.83
C ARG A 544 -12.69 4.58 -27.31
N GLY A 545 -13.76 4.18 -26.64
CA GLY A 545 -13.88 4.31 -25.18
C GLY A 545 -12.96 3.38 -24.37
N LYS A 546 -12.50 2.25 -24.95
CA LYS A 546 -11.39 1.47 -24.35
C LYS A 546 -10.05 2.21 -24.48
N LEU A 547 -9.68 2.68 -25.68
CA LEU A 547 -8.41 3.40 -25.89
C LEU A 547 -8.35 4.70 -25.06
N ALA A 548 -9.47 5.42 -24.94
CA ALA A 548 -9.53 6.66 -24.16
C ALA A 548 -9.33 6.44 -22.65
N ARG A 549 -9.87 5.35 -22.09
CA ARG A 549 -9.61 4.97 -20.69
C ARG A 549 -8.15 4.58 -20.47
N MET A 550 -7.55 3.84 -21.40
CA MET A 550 -6.16 3.37 -21.32
C MET A 550 -5.12 4.51 -21.29
N ILE A 551 -5.45 5.68 -21.86
CA ILE A 551 -4.55 6.85 -21.91
C ILE A 551 -4.75 7.80 -20.70
N ARG A 552 -5.77 7.60 -19.85
CA ARG A 552 -6.06 8.44 -18.65
C ARG A 552 -4.84 8.65 -17.72
N PRO A 553 -3.97 7.65 -17.44
CA PRO A 553 -2.80 7.85 -16.58
C PRO A 553 -1.77 8.84 -17.15
N LEU A 554 -1.56 8.82 -18.48
CA LEU A 554 -0.56 9.64 -19.17
C LEU A 554 -0.97 11.12 -19.29
N LEU A 555 -2.26 11.44 -19.12
CA LEU A 555 -2.77 12.81 -19.19
C LEU A 555 -2.28 13.69 -18.02
N ARG A 556 -2.14 13.15 -16.80
CA ARG A 556 -1.63 13.91 -15.64
C ARG A 556 -0.23 14.51 -15.91
N PRO A 557 0.83 13.73 -16.24
CA PRO A 557 2.16 14.30 -16.48
C PRO A 557 2.21 15.22 -17.72
N MET A 558 1.45 14.94 -18.79
CA MET A 558 1.39 15.84 -19.95
C MET A 558 0.74 17.20 -19.63
N VAL A 559 -0.33 17.23 -18.82
CA VAL A 559 -0.96 18.48 -18.36
C VAL A 559 -0.06 19.24 -17.38
N MET A 560 0.75 18.54 -16.59
CA MET A 560 1.77 19.15 -15.72
C MET A 560 2.87 19.84 -16.54
N LEU A 561 3.43 19.14 -17.54
CA LEU A 561 4.44 19.69 -18.47
C LEU A 561 3.93 20.88 -19.30
N ALA A 562 2.64 20.93 -19.59
CA ALA A 562 2.01 22.05 -20.29
C ALA A 562 1.77 23.30 -19.42
N ARG A 563 1.85 23.20 -18.08
CA ARG A 563 1.49 24.28 -17.15
C ARG A 563 2.68 25.13 -16.66
N ASP A 564 3.90 24.61 -16.61
CA ASP A 564 5.12 25.42 -16.40
C ASP A 564 6.25 25.08 -17.40
N PRO A 565 6.34 25.82 -18.53
CA PRO A 565 7.44 25.69 -19.49
C PRO A 565 8.83 26.02 -18.93
N SER A 566 8.94 26.66 -17.75
CA SER A 566 10.22 26.97 -17.12
C SER A 566 10.96 25.71 -16.64
N LEU A 567 10.21 24.65 -16.29
CA LEU A 567 10.76 23.37 -15.86
C LEU A 567 11.53 22.68 -17.00
N LEU A 568 11.02 22.74 -18.24
CA LEU A 568 11.72 22.22 -19.43
C LEU A 568 13.06 22.94 -19.64
N MET A 569 13.10 24.27 -19.50
CA MET A 569 14.33 25.07 -19.63
C MET A 569 15.33 24.83 -18.49
N LYS A 570 14.86 24.65 -17.25
CA LYS A 570 15.70 24.27 -16.10
C LYS A 570 16.27 22.86 -16.27
N GLY A 571 15.44 21.90 -16.65
CA GLY A 571 15.81 20.51 -16.95
C GLY A 571 16.87 20.43 -18.05
N TRP A 572 16.65 21.05 -19.21
CA TRP A 572 17.61 21.08 -20.32
C TRP A 572 18.97 21.70 -19.94
N ARG A 573 18.98 22.75 -19.10
CA ARG A 573 20.23 23.34 -18.60
C ARG A 573 20.97 22.41 -17.65
N SER A 574 20.26 21.70 -16.76
CA SER A 574 20.89 20.67 -15.91
C SER A 574 21.46 19.52 -16.74
N LEU A 575 20.66 18.99 -17.68
CA LEU A 575 21.01 17.84 -18.52
C LEU A 575 22.29 18.09 -19.34
N ARG A 576 22.49 19.32 -19.81
CA ARG A 576 23.69 19.74 -20.56
C ARG A 576 24.97 19.84 -19.73
N HIS A 577 24.89 19.94 -18.41
CA HIS A 577 26.06 20.14 -17.54
C HIS A 577 26.38 18.94 -16.64
N HIS A 578 25.37 18.14 -16.24
CA HIS A 578 25.54 17.05 -15.26
C HIS A 578 24.97 15.69 -15.76
N GLY A 579 24.46 15.64 -16.99
CA GLY A 579 23.93 14.40 -17.58
C GLY A 579 22.64 13.89 -16.94
N VAL A 580 22.16 12.73 -17.43
CA VAL A 580 20.82 12.22 -17.14
C VAL A 580 20.67 11.70 -15.71
N ARG A 581 21.63 10.91 -15.22
CA ARG A 581 21.54 10.25 -13.90
C ARG A 581 21.56 11.24 -12.73
N GLU A 582 22.42 12.26 -12.79
CA GLU A 582 22.53 13.27 -11.75
C GLU A 582 21.44 14.35 -11.87
N THR A 583 20.97 14.65 -13.09
CA THR A 583 19.75 15.46 -13.28
C THR A 583 18.51 14.73 -12.76
N LEU A 584 18.41 13.40 -12.94
CA LEU A 584 17.35 12.58 -12.33
C LEU A 584 17.48 12.53 -10.81
N HIS A 585 18.68 12.42 -10.23
CA HIS A 585 18.85 12.51 -8.77
C HIS A 585 18.49 13.90 -8.22
N ARG A 586 18.86 15.00 -8.87
CA ARG A 586 18.42 16.34 -8.44
C ARG A 586 16.92 16.55 -8.62
N ILE A 587 16.34 16.04 -9.71
CA ILE A 587 14.88 16.04 -9.90
C ILE A 587 14.21 15.14 -8.85
N SER A 588 14.76 13.99 -8.47
CA SER A 588 14.18 13.12 -7.43
C SER A 588 14.43 13.64 -6.01
N HIS A 589 15.41 14.50 -5.78
CA HIS A 589 15.64 15.15 -4.49
C HIS A 589 14.74 16.39 -4.31
N VAL A 590 14.43 17.10 -5.41
CA VAL A 590 13.41 18.17 -5.46
C VAL A 590 12.00 17.59 -5.44
N LEU A 591 11.74 16.49 -6.15
CA LEU A 591 10.49 15.73 -6.08
C LEU A 591 10.37 14.93 -4.78
N GLY A 592 11.47 14.58 -4.11
CA GLY A 592 11.45 13.88 -2.83
C GLY A 592 10.66 14.66 -1.78
N HIS A 593 10.94 15.97 -1.67
CA HIS A 593 10.17 16.91 -0.84
C HIS A 593 8.88 17.45 -1.50
N GLN A 594 8.48 16.96 -2.68
CA GLN A 594 7.19 17.30 -3.32
C GLN A 594 6.27 16.08 -3.58
N SER A 595 6.74 14.88 -3.29
CA SER A 595 6.03 13.61 -3.48
C SER A 595 4.72 13.52 -2.69
N HIS A 596 4.64 14.23 -1.57
CA HIS A 596 3.50 14.24 -0.65
C HIS A 596 2.41 15.28 -1.02
N TYR A 597 2.46 15.85 -2.24
CA TYR A 597 1.63 16.99 -2.67
C TYR A 597 0.68 16.72 -3.85
N VAL A 598 0.14 15.51 -3.96
CA VAL A 598 -1.00 15.23 -4.85
C VAL A 598 -2.06 14.38 -4.15
N MET A 599 -3.06 15.05 -3.55
CA MET A 599 -4.35 14.42 -3.24
C MET A 599 -5.05 13.92 -4.53
N PRO A 600 -6.06 13.03 -4.43
CA PRO A 600 -6.93 12.65 -5.54
C PRO A 600 -7.63 13.83 -6.23
N GLU A 601 -8.41 13.55 -7.28
CA GLU A 601 -9.21 14.59 -7.95
C GLU A 601 -10.18 15.26 -6.94
N VAL A 602 -10.50 16.55 -7.15
CA VAL A 602 -11.38 17.32 -6.24
C VAL A 602 -12.69 16.56 -6.05
N ILE A 603 -12.99 16.15 -4.82
CA ILE A 603 -14.24 15.49 -4.47
C ILE A 603 -15.38 16.44 -4.88
N SER A 604 -16.34 15.92 -5.63
CA SER A 604 -17.46 16.69 -6.14
C SER A 604 -18.74 15.88 -5.98
N LEU A 605 -19.77 16.54 -5.47
CA LEU A 605 -21.13 16.00 -5.38
C LEU A 605 -21.84 15.99 -6.75
N GLY A 606 -21.23 16.55 -7.81
CA GLY A 606 -21.86 16.76 -9.10
C GLY A 606 -22.54 18.12 -9.18
N ASP A 607 -23.77 18.16 -9.68
CA ASP A 607 -24.57 19.39 -9.78
C ASP A 607 -25.25 19.68 -8.43
N LYS A 608 -24.96 20.82 -7.81
CA LYS A 608 -25.31 21.10 -6.40
C LYS A 608 -26.82 21.14 -6.14
N ASP A 609 -27.64 21.38 -7.17
CA ASP A 609 -29.11 21.41 -7.05
C ASP A 609 -29.78 20.04 -7.26
N THR A 610 -29.03 19.00 -7.64
CA THR A 610 -29.57 17.63 -7.89
C THR A 610 -28.73 16.48 -7.33
N ALA A 611 -27.68 16.78 -6.55
CA ALA A 611 -26.74 15.79 -6.04
C ALA A 611 -27.34 14.86 -4.97
N GLU A 612 -27.65 13.62 -5.34
CA GLU A 612 -27.79 12.50 -4.40
C GLU A 612 -26.41 11.94 -4.04
N LEU A 613 -26.10 11.86 -2.75
CA LEU A 613 -24.99 11.08 -2.22
C LEU A 613 -25.47 9.66 -1.90
N VAL A 614 -24.65 8.62 -2.10
CA VAL A 614 -25.01 7.24 -1.70
C VAL A 614 -24.23 6.82 -0.45
N ILE A 615 -24.93 6.28 0.55
CA ILE A 615 -24.31 5.63 1.71
C ILE A 615 -24.49 4.13 1.55
N LEU A 616 -23.42 3.43 1.18
CA LEU A 616 -23.37 1.99 1.05
C LEU A 616 -22.97 1.37 2.41
N THR A 617 -23.80 0.49 2.95
CA THR A 617 -23.59 -0.14 4.26
C THR A 617 -24.21 -1.53 4.29
N THR A 618 -23.87 -2.36 5.26
CA THR A 618 -24.71 -3.51 5.62
C THR A 618 -25.79 -3.08 6.61
N THR A 619 -26.82 -3.92 6.83
CA THR A 619 -27.87 -3.64 7.84
C THR A 619 -27.32 -3.51 9.26
N HIS A 620 -26.17 -4.14 9.55
CA HIS A 620 -25.50 -4.07 10.85
C HIS A 620 -25.05 -2.65 11.22
N CYS A 621 -24.69 -1.83 10.23
CA CYS A 621 -24.20 -0.46 10.44
C CYS A 621 -25.24 0.61 10.06
N GLY A 622 -26.52 0.25 9.95
CA GLY A 622 -27.61 1.16 9.57
C GLY A 622 -27.73 2.41 10.46
N TYR A 623 -27.48 2.27 11.77
CA TYR A 623 -27.44 3.40 12.72
C TYR A 623 -26.44 4.50 12.32
N LEU A 624 -25.28 4.14 11.77
CA LEU A 624 -24.28 5.10 11.29
C LEU A 624 -24.72 5.79 9.99
N ALA A 625 -25.44 5.09 9.12
CA ALA A 625 -26.04 5.70 7.94
C ALA A 625 -27.18 6.68 8.31
N GLU A 626 -27.98 6.37 9.34
CA GLU A 626 -28.97 7.30 9.88
C GLU A 626 -28.33 8.57 10.47
N LEU A 627 -27.25 8.43 11.24
CA LEU A 627 -26.44 9.55 11.75
C LEU A 627 -25.90 10.42 10.62
N MET A 628 -25.27 9.83 9.60
CA MET A 628 -24.76 10.57 8.43
C MET A 628 -25.89 11.30 7.70
N CYS A 629 -27.04 10.66 7.46
CA CYS A 629 -28.20 11.30 6.85
C CYS A 629 -28.73 12.48 7.69
N ALA A 630 -28.73 12.37 9.03
CA ALA A 630 -29.09 13.47 9.91
C ALA A 630 -28.12 14.66 9.81
N SER A 631 -26.80 14.41 9.78
CA SER A 631 -25.78 15.45 9.60
C SER A 631 -25.85 16.12 8.21
N LEU A 632 -25.99 15.35 7.13
CA LEU A 632 -26.12 15.87 5.76
C LEU A 632 -27.36 16.77 5.61
N LYS A 633 -28.46 16.40 6.26
CA LYS A 633 -29.69 17.18 6.26
C LYS A 633 -29.52 18.57 6.89
N LYS A 634 -28.61 18.76 7.86
CA LYS A 634 -28.31 20.09 8.43
C LYS A 634 -27.77 21.08 7.37
N VAL A 635 -27.06 20.57 6.37
CA VAL A 635 -26.46 21.34 5.27
C VAL A 635 -27.23 21.20 3.95
N ASN A 636 -28.47 20.70 4.01
CA ASN A 636 -29.39 20.46 2.88
C ASN A 636 -28.94 19.41 1.84
N ILE A 637 -27.88 18.64 2.10
CA ILE A 637 -27.47 17.53 1.22
C ILE A 637 -28.43 16.35 1.43
N GLN A 638 -28.90 15.74 0.33
CA GLN A 638 -29.68 14.49 0.38
C GLN A 638 -28.78 13.27 0.20
N ALA A 639 -29.12 12.18 0.87
CA ALA A 639 -28.42 10.91 0.73
C ALA A 639 -29.38 9.71 0.68
N VAL A 640 -29.02 8.73 -0.15
CA VAL A 640 -29.73 7.47 -0.33
C VAL A 640 -28.91 6.35 0.34
N VAL A 641 -29.51 5.66 1.31
CA VAL A 641 -28.86 4.53 1.98
C VAL A 641 -29.11 3.24 1.18
N GLN A 642 -28.03 2.56 0.81
CA GLN A 642 -28.05 1.27 0.12
C GLN A 642 -27.49 0.18 1.03
N TYR A 643 -28.29 -0.85 1.29
CA TYR A 643 -27.95 -1.95 2.21
C TYR A 643 -27.25 -3.14 1.54
N GLN A 644 -27.10 -3.09 0.21
CA GLN A 644 -26.56 -4.13 -0.67
C GLN A 644 -25.95 -3.48 -1.91
N MET A 645 -25.08 -4.19 -2.62
CA MET A 645 -24.56 -3.75 -3.92
C MET A 645 -25.70 -3.70 -4.97
N PRO A 646 -25.87 -2.62 -5.75
CA PRO A 646 -26.88 -2.53 -6.80
C PRO A 646 -26.57 -3.51 -7.95
N GLU A 647 -27.60 -4.24 -8.42
CA GLU A 647 -27.47 -5.25 -9.48
C GLU A 647 -26.98 -4.68 -10.83
N GLU A 648 -27.35 -3.44 -11.15
CA GLU A 648 -26.92 -2.73 -12.38
C GLU A 648 -25.53 -2.07 -12.24
N GLY A 649 -24.89 -2.16 -11.07
CA GLY A 649 -23.62 -1.52 -10.75
C GLY A 649 -23.76 -0.12 -10.14
N TYR A 650 -22.63 0.45 -9.69
CA TYR A 650 -22.59 1.74 -9.01
C TYR A 650 -22.71 2.94 -9.96
N LEU A 651 -23.36 4.00 -9.48
CA LEU A 651 -23.43 5.30 -10.15
C LEU A 651 -22.08 6.06 -10.05
N ASP A 652 -21.74 6.91 -11.02
CA ASP A 652 -20.53 7.75 -10.99
C ASP A 652 -20.75 9.03 -10.17
N ILE A 653 -21.05 8.83 -8.88
CA ILE A 653 -21.34 9.86 -7.87
C ILE A 653 -20.55 9.55 -6.59
N LEU A 654 -20.46 10.52 -5.67
CA LEU A 654 -19.79 10.30 -4.38
C LEU A 654 -20.56 9.27 -3.55
N HIS A 655 -19.86 8.19 -3.18
CA HIS A 655 -20.33 7.22 -2.21
C HIS A 655 -19.61 7.40 -0.87
N ILE A 656 -20.27 7.04 0.24
CA ILE A 656 -19.64 6.73 1.52
C ILE A 656 -19.87 5.23 1.76
N VAL A 657 -18.80 4.46 1.95
CA VAL A 657 -18.88 3.01 2.16
C VAL A 657 -18.50 2.67 3.59
N ILE A 658 -19.47 2.20 4.37
CA ILE A 658 -19.28 1.78 5.76
C ILE A 658 -18.89 0.30 5.77
N CYS A 659 -17.76 -0.02 6.41
CA CYS A 659 -17.10 -1.33 6.34
C CYS A 659 -16.83 -1.81 4.89
N PRO A 660 -15.93 -1.16 4.12
CA PRO A 660 -15.66 -1.53 2.73
C PRO A 660 -15.12 -2.96 2.52
N GLN A 661 -14.62 -3.62 3.57
CA GLN A 661 -14.29 -5.06 3.59
C GLN A 661 -15.50 -5.98 3.37
N MET A 662 -16.72 -5.49 3.62
CA MET A 662 -17.96 -6.27 3.45
C MET A 662 -18.45 -6.33 2.00
N PHE A 663 -17.79 -5.62 1.07
CA PHE A 663 -18.20 -5.51 -0.32
C PHE A 663 -17.11 -6.02 -1.26
N PRO A 664 -17.38 -7.00 -2.15
CA PRO A 664 -16.37 -7.53 -3.06
C PRO A 664 -15.89 -6.47 -4.05
N VAL A 665 -16.82 -5.65 -4.55
CA VAL A 665 -16.59 -4.54 -5.49
C VAL A 665 -17.04 -3.24 -4.84
N LEU A 666 -16.22 -2.19 -4.98
CA LEU A 666 -16.47 -0.85 -4.43
C LEU A 666 -16.84 0.15 -5.55
N PRO A 667 -17.50 1.28 -5.21
CA PRO A 667 -17.78 2.36 -6.16
C PRO A 667 -16.51 2.99 -6.75
N GLY A 668 -16.61 3.64 -7.91
CA GLY A 668 -15.47 4.31 -8.54
C GLY A 668 -14.99 5.60 -7.83
N GLN A 669 -15.83 6.17 -6.96
CA GLN A 669 -15.56 7.35 -6.15
C GLN A 669 -16.19 7.17 -4.77
N TYR A 670 -15.38 6.88 -3.74
CA TYR A 670 -15.87 6.61 -2.39
C TYR A 670 -15.00 7.20 -1.29
N ILE A 671 -15.65 7.55 -0.18
CA ILE A 671 -15.03 7.74 1.14
C ILE A 671 -15.24 6.44 1.92
N ALA A 672 -14.19 5.89 2.51
CA ALA A 672 -14.28 4.71 3.36
C ALA A 672 -14.65 5.12 4.79
N TYR A 673 -15.52 4.37 5.48
CA TYR A 673 -15.62 4.39 6.94
C TYR A 673 -15.12 3.06 7.49
N GLN A 674 -13.92 3.11 8.05
CA GLN A 674 -13.24 2.06 8.78
C GLN A 674 -13.95 1.85 10.13
N LEU A 675 -14.19 0.58 10.52
CA LEU A 675 -14.72 0.23 11.85
C LEU A 675 -14.07 -1.03 12.48
N GLU A 676 -12.98 -1.56 11.91
CA GLU A 676 -12.26 -2.72 12.48
C GLU A 676 -11.29 -2.27 13.57
N GLN A 677 -11.02 -3.11 14.58
CA GLN A 677 -10.19 -2.69 15.72
C GLN A 677 -8.71 -3.07 15.57
N SER A 678 -7.80 -2.09 15.67
CA SER A 678 -6.33 -2.28 15.53
C SER A 678 -5.72 -3.26 16.53
N VAL A 679 -6.40 -3.50 17.67
CA VAL A 679 -6.04 -4.53 18.66
C VAL A 679 -6.00 -5.96 18.07
N SER A 680 -6.58 -6.18 16.89
CA SER A 680 -6.45 -7.44 16.15
C SER A 680 -6.10 -7.19 14.69
N SER A 681 -4.79 -7.18 14.40
CA SER A 681 -4.22 -6.97 13.07
C SER A 681 -4.74 -7.91 11.97
N ARG A 682 -5.38 -9.04 12.33
CA ARG A 682 -5.99 -10.02 11.41
C ARG A 682 -7.01 -9.43 10.44
N TRP A 683 -7.63 -8.30 10.78
CA TRP A 683 -8.62 -7.61 9.95
C TRP A 683 -7.99 -6.61 8.97
N PHE A 684 -6.73 -6.23 9.19
CA PHE A 684 -5.98 -5.29 8.34
C PHE A 684 -5.07 -6.06 7.39
N THR A 685 -5.69 -6.78 6.46
CA THR A 685 -5.00 -7.44 5.34
C THR A 685 -4.51 -6.41 4.33
N ASP A 686 -3.53 -6.78 3.50
CA ASP A 686 -2.98 -5.90 2.46
C ASP A 686 -4.06 -5.44 1.46
N ASP A 687 -5.03 -6.30 1.12
CA ASP A 687 -6.21 -5.94 0.31
C ASP A 687 -7.11 -4.92 1.03
N TYR A 688 -7.32 -5.03 2.35
CA TYR A 688 -8.09 -4.03 3.09
C TYR A 688 -7.36 -2.69 3.20
N LEU A 689 -6.06 -2.71 3.49
CA LEU A 689 -5.23 -1.51 3.50
C LEU A 689 -5.21 -0.83 2.13
N ALA A 690 -5.13 -1.60 1.04
CA ALA A 690 -5.26 -1.07 -0.32
C ALA A 690 -6.66 -0.49 -0.61
N ARG A 691 -7.76 -1.08 -0.09
CA ARG A 691 -9.11 -0.47 -0.18
C ARG A 691 -9.23 0.83 0.62
N LEU A 692 -8.48 0.99 1.71
CA LEU A 692 -8.44 2.27 2.43
C LEU A 692 -7.59 3.30 1.66
N GLU A 693 -6.40 2.93 1.19
CA GLU A 693 -5.50 3.79 0.39
C GLU A 693 -6.14 4.28 -0.92
N ASN A 694 -6.92 3.44 -1.61
CA ASN A 694 -7.60 3.81 -2.86
C ASN A 694 -8.88 4.65 -2.67
N SER A 695 -9.27 4.97 -1.44
CA SER A 695 -10.43 5.83 -1.15
C SER A 695 -10.10 7.33 -1.30
N LEU A 696 -11.13 8.16 -1.50
CA LEU A 696 -10.96 9.63 -1.56
C LEU A 696 -10.63 10.24 -0.19
N ALA A 697 -11.12 9.61 0.88
CA ALA A 697 -10.83 9.91 2.29
C ALA A 697 -11.22 8.68 3.13
N ILE A 698 -10.61 8.56 4.32
CA ILE A 698 -10.87 7.47 5.28
C ILE A 698 -11.42 8.09 6.56
N PHE A 699 -12.66 7.79 6.93
CA PHE A 699 -13.14 8.00 8.29
C PHE A 699 -12.72 6.83 9.18
N ASP A 700 -12.29 7.13 10.40
CA ASP A 700 -12.05 6.15 11.46
C ASP A 700 -12.50 6.72 12.81
N TYR A 701 -13.03 5.88 13.69
CA TYR A 701 -13.66 6.30 14.94
C TYR A 701 -12.69 6.39 16.13
N SER A 702 -11.57 5.67 16.09
CA SER A 702 -10.61 5.60 17.22
C SER A 702 -9.25 6.17 16.87
N LEU A 703 -8.71 7.02 17.74
CA LEU A 703 -7.36 7.56 17.58
C LEU A 703 -6.28 6.46 17.67
N LYS A 704 -6.56 5.35 18.37
CA LYS A 704 -5.69 4.17 18.45
C LYS A 704 -5.77 3.28 17.19
N ASN A 705 -6.81 3.43 16.36
CA ASN A 705 -6.80 2.94 14.98
C ASN A 705 -6.02 3.88 14.05
N ILE A 706 -6.22 5.21 14.17
CA ILE A 706 -5.55 6.21 13.30
C ILE A 706 -4.02 6.15 13.46
N ALA A 707 -3.51 6.00 14.68
CA ALA A 707 -2.09 5.74 14.94
C ALA A 707 -1.59 4.49 14.17
N PHE A 708 -2.30 3.36 14.33
CA PHE A 708 -1.97 2.10 13.66
C PHE A 708 -2.01 2.22 12.12
N LEU A 709 -2.98 2.94 11.55
CA LEU A 709 -3.05 3.18 10.10
C LEU A 709 -1.87 4.02 9.59
N GLN A 710 -1.37 4.95 10.40
CA GLN A 710 -0.19 5.76 10.07
C GLN A 710 1.10 4.92 10.16
N ASP A 711 1.20 4.00 11.12
CA ASP A 711 2.27 2.98 11.17
C ASP A 711 2.21 2.01 9.98
N LYS A 712 1.06 1.87 9.32
CA LYS A 712 0.90 1.17 8.02
C LYS A 712 1.16 2.05 6.80
N GLY A 713 1.56 3.31 6.99
CA GLY A 713 1.94 4.23 5.92
C GLY A 713 0.79 5.04 5.31
N LEU A 714 -0.44 4.92 5.81
CA LEU A 714 -1.57 5.70 5.31
C LEU A 714 -1.49 7.15 5.80
N SER A 715 -1.65 8.11 4.89
CA SER A 715 -1.39 9.52 5.19
C SER A 715 -2.46 10.15 6.10
N TYR A 716 -2.03 10.87 7.15
CA TYR A 716 -2.90 11.73 7.97
C TYR A 716 -3.73 12.72 7.12
N ARG A 717 -3.25 13.08 5.92
CA ARG A 717 -3.95 13.98 4.99
C ARG A 717 -5.21 13.35 4.38
N GLN A 718 -5.29 12.01 4.33
CA GLN A 718 -6.40 11.21 3.79
C GLN A 718 -7.32 10.67 4.91
N ILE A 719 -6.75 10.33 6.06
CA ILE A 719 -7.48 9.87 7.25
C ILE A 719 -8.13 11.05 7.95
N TYR A 720 -9.38 10.92 8.37
CA TYR A 720 -10.16 11.87 9.18
C TYR A 720 -10.69 11.15 10.42
N HIS A 721 -10.57 11.78 11.59
CA HIS A 721 -11.22 11.28 12.81
C HIS A 721 -12.73 11.55 12.74
N LEU A 722 -13.54 10.52 12.97
CA LEU A 722 -15.00 10.56 13.02
C LEU A 722 -15.50 9.69 14.19
N PRO A 723 -15.49 10.19 15.43
CA PRO A 723 -16.08 9.48 16.55
C PRO A 723 -17.59 9.33 16.37
N VAL A 724 -18.15 8.20 16.80
CA VAL A 724 -19.61 7.96 16.80
C VAL A 724 -20.29 8.90 17.80
N GLY A 725 -21.53 9.32 17.51
CA GLY A 725 -22.33 10.17 18.40
C GLY A 725 -23.76 9.67 18.60
N PHE A 726 -24.50 10.40 19.44
CA PHE A 726 -25.91 10.15 19.77
C PHE A 726 -26.83 10.69 18.67
N LEU A 727 -27.81 9.89 18.23
CA LEU A 727 -28.89 10.31 17.34
C LEU A 727 -30.17 10.59 18.15
N PRO A 728 -30.66 11.84 18.25
CA PRO A 728 -31.91 12.14 18.95
C PRO A 728 -33.12 11.49 18.27
N ARG A 729 -33.76 10.52 18.95
CA ARG A 729 -35.01 9.89 18.49
C ARG A 729 -36.22 10.37 19.31
N ALA A 730 -37.38 10.39 18.68
CA ALA A 730 -38.65 10.59 19.38
C ALA A 730 -38.91 9.42 20.34
N LEU A 731 -39.49 9.71 21.51
CA LEU A 731 -39.87 8.68 22.47
C LEU A 731 -40.99 7.81 21.88
N ALA A 732 -40.77 6.50 21.82
CA ALA A 732 -41.83 5.54 21.61
C ALA A 732 -42.81 5.53 22.80
N ASP A 733 -44.03 5.06 22.57
CA ASP A 733 -45.00 4.78 23.65
C ASP A 733 -44.40 3.84 24.71
N SER A 734 -44.86 3.97 25.95
CA SER A 734 -44.32 3.25 27.11
C SER A 734 -44.59 1.74 27.05
N VAL A 735 -43.76 1.00 26.31
CA VAL A 735 -43.75 -0.47 26.28
C VAL A 735 -43.39 -1.03 27.67
N PRO A 736 -44.15 -2.00 28.21
CA PRO A 736 -43.80 -2.66 29.47
C PRO A 736 -42.43 -3.36 29.42
N GLU A 737 -41.57 -3.04 30.38
CA GLU A 737 -40.26 -3.69 30.53
C GLU A 737 -40.48 -5.13 31.02
N THR A 738 -40.32 -6.09 30.11
CA THR A 738 -40.65 -7.52 30.26
C THR A 738 -39.41 -8.42 30.24
N VAL A 739 -38.24 -7.82 30.07
CA VAL A 739 -36.92 -8.45 30.08
C VAL A 739 -36.04 -7.66 31.04
N ASP A 740 -35.34 -8.32 31.96
CA ASP A 740 -34.43 -7.62 32.87
C ASP A 740 -33.16 -7.16 32.15
N VAL A 741 -32.56 -8.04 31.34
CA VAL A 741 -31.26 -7.81 30.70
C VAL A 741 -31.33 -8.18 29.22
N LEU A 742 -30.80 -7.33 28.35
CA LEU A 742 -30.63 -7.63 26.93
C LEU A 742 -29.16 -7.54 26.53
N PHE A 743 -28.67 -8.57 25.85
CA PHE A 743 -27.41 -8.57 25.13
C PHE A 743 -27.69 -8.69 23.63
N TYR A 744 -26.96 -7.95 22.79
CA TYR A 744 -27.04 -8.10 21.33
C TYR A 744 -25.68 -8.02 20.64
N GLY A 745 -25.49 -8.88 19.64
CA GLY A 745 -24.21 -9.16 19.00
C GLY A 745 -23.85 -10.65 19.07
N ASP A 746 -22.70 -11.02 18.49
CA ASP A 746 -22.28 -12.42 18.45
C ASP A 746 -21.85 -12.95 19.83
N ILE A 747 -22.40 -14.12 20.20
CA ILE A 747 -22.13 -14.87 21.44
C ILE A 747 -21.27 -16.13 21.18
N ASN A 748 -20.75 -16.31 19.96
CA ASN A 748 -19.91 -17.47 19.63
C ASN A 748 -18.48 -17.44 20.22
N ASN A 749 -18.17 -16.49 21.12
CA ASN A 749 -16.95 -16.45 21.93
C ASN A 749 -17.18 -16.89 23.40
N ASP A 750 -16.22 -17.59 24.02
CA ASP A 750 -16.30 -18.08 25.40
C ASP A 750 -16.42 -16.98 26.47
N ARG A 751 -15.79 -15.81 26.28
CA ARG A 751 -15.94 -14.64 27.17
C ARG A 751 -17.42 -14.25 27.29
N ARG A 752 -18.05 -13.96 26.15
CA ARG A 752 -19.47 -13.56 26.08
C ARG A 752 -20.39 -14.67 26.58
N ARG A 753 -20.05 -15.94 26.36
CA ARG A 753 -20.78 -17.08 26.97
C ARG A 753 -20.71 -17.06 28.50
N ALA A 754 -19.55 -16.79 29.10
CA ALA A 754 -19.39 -16.77 30.55
C ALA A 754 -20.24 -15.66 31.22
N TYR A 755 -20.08 -14.40 30.78
CA TYR A 755 -20.89 -13.27 31.26
C TYR A 755 -22.40 -13.54 31.15
N VAL A 756 -22.86 -13.98 29.98
CA VAL A 756 -24.29 -14.24 29.74
C VAL A 756 -24.80 -15.48 30.50
N ALA A 757 -23.94 -16.46 30.80
CA ALA A 757 -24.31 -17.58 31.66
C ALA A 757 -24.46 -17.18 33.13
N GLU A 758 -23.62 -16.27 33.63
CA GLU A 758 -23.71 -15.76 35.01
C GLU A 758 -24.94 -14.87 35.20
N LEU A 759 -25.15 -13.89 34.30
CA LEU A 759 -26.33 -13.03 34.31
C LEU A 759 -27.65 -13.84 34.28
N LYS A 760 -27.69 -14.98 33.57
CA LYS A 760 -28.85 -15.89 33.53
C LYS A 760 -29.15 -16.63 34.83
N LYS A 761 -28.23 -16.68 35.80
CA LYS A 761 -28.51 -17.21 37.15
C LYS A 761 -29.32 -16.22 38.00
N HIS A 762 -29.32 -14.95 37.63
CA HIS A 762 -29.87 -13.86 38.45
C HIS A 762 -31.03 -13.10 37.80
N PHE A 763 -31.10 -13.06 36.46
CA PHE A 763 -32.00 -12.17 35.70
C PHE A 763 -32.62 -12.86 34.49
N SER A 764 -33.74 -12.32 33.98
CA SER A 764 -34.27 -12.71 32.68
C SER A 764 -33.44 -12.09 31.54
N VAL A 765 -32.53 -12.88 30.95
CA VAL A 765 -31.61 -12.42 29.88
C VAL A 765 -32.11 -12.77 28.49
N LYS A 766 -32.38 -11.74 27.67
CA LYS A 766 -32.60 -11.84 26.22
C LYS A 766 -31.26 -11.76 25.47
N ILE A 767 -31.10 -12.59 24.44
CA ILE A 767 -29.98 -12.56 23.49
C ILE A 767 -30.53 -12.27 22.09
N ILE A 768 -29.85 -11.42 21.32
CA ILE A 768 -30.20 -11.07 19.94
C ILE A 768 -28.94 -11.07 19.05
N ASN A 769 -28.92 -11.89 18.00
CA ASN A 769 -27.75 -11.97 17.12
C ASN A 769 -27.96 -11.19 15.80
N ASN A 770 -29.14 -11.31 15.17
CA ASN A 770 -29.41 -10.85 13.80
C ASN A 770 -30.73 -10.06 13.70
N LEU A 771 -30.90 -9.02 14.53
CA LEU A 771 -31.96 -8.01 14.37
C LEU A 771 -31.31 -6.62 14.31
N PHE A 772 -31.87 -5.74 13.48
CA PHE A 772 -31.35 -4.39 13.21
C PHE A 772 -32.50 -3.39 13.09
N GLY A 773 -32.22 -2.09 13.29
CA GLY A 773 -33.21 -1.01 13.16
C GLY A 773 -34.45 -1.21 14.05
N ASP A 774 -35.63 -0.84 13.55
CA ASP A 774 -36.90 -0.90 14.30
C ASP A 774 -37.20 -2.26 14.96
N ALA A 775 -36.79 -3.37 14.33
CA ALA A 775 -36.98 -4.72 14.89
C ALA A 775 -36.08 -4.99 16.12
N LEU A 776 -34.88 -4.40 16.14
CA LEU A 776 -33.99 -4.40 17.31
C LEU A 776 -34.51 -3.43 18.38
N TYR A 777 -34.91 -2.23 17.99
CA TYR A 777 -35.42 -1.19 18.89
C TYR A 777 -36.72 -1.62 19.59
N ALA A 778 -37.57 -2.38 18.90
CA ALA A 778 -38.77 -3.01 19.46
C ALA A 778 -38.48 -4.10 20.51
N GLU A 779 -37.29 -4.70 20.53
CA GLU A 779 -36.84 -5.59 21.61
C GLU A 779 -36.09 -4.82 22.71
N MET A 780 -35.27 -3.82 22.36
CA MET A 780 -34.60 -2.94 23.33
C MET A 780 -35.60 -2.20 24.23
N SER A 781 -36.73 -1.75 23.69
CA SER A 781 -37.77 -1.07 24.47
C SER A 781 -38.29 -1.91 25.66
N LYS A 782 -38.28 -3.25 25.52
CA LYS A 782 -38.75 -4.23 26.51
C LYS A 782 -37.72 -4.55 27.59
N ALA A 783 -36.45 -4.16 27.43
CA ALA A 783 -35.37 -4.48 28.36
C ALA A 783 -35.20 -3.38 29.43
N LYS A 784 -35.04 -3.73 30.71
CA LYS A 784 -34.69 -2.75 31.76
C LYS A 784 -33.26 -2.23 31.60
N VAL A 785 -32.33 -3.12 31.30
CA VAL A 785 -30.89 -2.85 31.15
C VAL A 785 -30.38 -3.53 29.88
N ILE A 786 -29.48 -2.86 29.16
CA ILE A 786 -28.69 -3.47 28.08
C ILE A 786 -27.26 -3.66 28.59
N VAL A 787 -26.65 -4.82 28.34
CA VAL A 787 -25.24 -5.08 28.67
C VAL A 787 -24.36 -4.99 27.43
N ASN A 788 -23.27 -4.22 27.54
CA ASN A 788 -22.19 -4.19 26.56
C ASN A 788 -21.01 -5.03 27.08
N ILE A 789 -20.69 -6.09 26.35
CA ILE A 789 -19.64 -7.07 26.68
C ILE A 789 -18.76 -7.18 25.44
N HIS A 790 -17.45 -6.95 25.57
CA HIS A 790 -16.56 -6.91 24.41
C HIS A 790 -16.35 -8.30 23.78
N TYR A 791 -15.96 -8.36 22.50
CA TYR A 791 -15.63 -9.66 21.87
C TYR A 791 -14.23 -10.15 22.29
N TYR A 792 -13.29 -9.22 22.47
CA TYR A 792 -11.91 -9.49 22.88
C TYR A 792 -11.66 -8.91 24.28
N GLU A 793 -10.69 -9.48 24.99
CA GLU A 793 -10.07 -8.81 26.13
C GLU A 793 -9.20 -7.66 25.63
N GLY A 794 -9.21 -6.50 26.31
CA GLY A 794 -8.46 -5.32 25.85
C GLY A 794 -8.98 -4.71 24.53
N ALA A 795 -10.26 -4.91 24.20
CA ALA A 795 -10.88 -4.31 23.02
C ALA A 795 -10.94 -2.77 23.09
N LEU A 796 -11.06 -2.13 21.93
CA LEU A 796 -11.51 -0.73 21.84
C LEU A 796 -13.01 -0.68 22.15
N LEU A 797 -13.47 0.43 22.73
CA LEU A 797 -14.86 0.60 23.14
C LEU A 797 -15.81 0.42 21.95
N GLU A 798 -16.81 -0.46 22.10
CA GLU A 798 -17.86 -0.69 21.10
C GLU A 798 -18.88 0.49 21.11
N THR A 799 -18.39 1.71 20.86
CA THR A 799 -19.12 2.99 20.87
C THR A 799 -20.32 3.01 19.94
N THR A 800 -20.25 2.29 18.81
CA THR A 800 -21.38 2.03 17.91
C THR A 800 -22.57 1.41 18.65
N ARG A 801 -22.34 0.36 19.46
CA ARG A 801 -23.37 -0.28 20.30
C ARG A 801 -23.87 0.67 21.38
N ILE A 802 -22.96 1.40 22.02
CA ILE A 802 -23.30 2.30 23.13
C ILE A 802 -24.21 3.44 22.65
N TYR A 803 -23.81 4.17 21.61
CA TYR A 803 -24.61 5.29 21.11
C TYR A 803 -25.95 4.85 20.49
N GLU A 804 -26.00 3.69 19.81
CA GLU A 804 -27.28 3.14 19.36
C GLU A 804 -28.24 2.86 20.54
N CYS A 805 -27.74 2.32 21.65
CA CYS A 805 -28.53 2.09 22.87
C CYS A 805 -28.93 3.39 23.60
N LEU A 806 -28.02 4.38 23.68
CA LEU A 806 -28.32 5.70 24.24
C LEU A 806 -29.43 6.38 23.43
N SER A 807 -29.41 6.25 22.10
CA SER A 807 -30.48 6.71 21.19
C SER A 807 -31.84 6.04 21.39
N GLN A 808 -31.89 4.88 22.06
CA GLN A 808 -33.14 4.26 22.53
C GLN A 808 -33.51 4.63 23.98
N ASN A 809 -32.74 5.54 24.61
CA ASN A 809 -32.91 6.02 25.97
C ASN A 809 -32.86 4.89 27.02
N LYS A 810 -32.00 3.89 26.81
CA LYS A 810 -31.84 2.72 27.68
C LYS A 810 -30.60 2.81 28.57
N ILE A 811 -30.69 2.25 29.77
CA ILE A 811 -29.55 2.11 30.68
C ILE A 811 -28.60 1.05 30.12
N ILE A 812 -27.32 1.38 30.10
CA ILE A 812 -26.24 0.52 29.62
C ILE A 812 -25.33 0.22 30.80
N VAL A 813 -25.08 -1.06 31.07
CA VAL A 813 -23.95 -1.52 31.88
C VAL A 813 -22.88 -2.02 30.90
N SER A 814 -21.66 -1.48 30.97
CA SER A 814 -20.59 -1.79 30.02
C SER A 814 -19.33 -2.23 30.74
N GLU A 815 -18.60 -3.20 30.17
CA GLU A 815 -17.17 -3.30 30.47
C GLU A 815 -16.45 -2.00 30.05
N GLU A 816 -15.38 -1.65 30.76
CA GLU A 816 -14.36 -0.69 30.30
C GLU A 816 -13.60 -1.20 29.06
N SER A 817 -12.67 -0.40 28.55
CA SER A 817 -11.99 -0.60 27.26
C SER A 817 -10.53 -0.15 27.29
N ALA A 818 -9.72 -0.56 26.31
CA ALA A 818 -8.33 -0.15 26.18
C ALA A 818 -8.13 1.30 25.69
N ASP A 819 -9.21 1.99 25.29
CA ASP A 819 -9.23 3.40 24.89
C ASP A 819 -10.15 4.29 25.75
N MET A 820 -10.47 3.85 26.98
CA MET A 820 -11.36 4.57 27.91
C MET A 820 -10.88 6.00 28.25
N ASP A 821 -9.58 6.27 28.09
CA ASP A 821 -8.94 7.58 28.16
C ASP A 821 -9.54 8.62 27.19
N GLU A 822 -9.98 8.20 25.99
CA GLU A 822 -10.62 9.07 24.99
C GLU A 822 -12.15 9.16 25.17
N HIS A 823 -12.75 8.33 26.03
CA HIS A 823 -14.20 8.15 26.17
C HIS A 823 -14.79 8.74 27.46
N SER A 824 -14.09 9.68 28.09
CA SER A 824 -14.48 10.32 29.37
C SER A 824 -15.91 10.90 29.37
N ALA A 825 -16.38 11.39 28.23
CA ALA A 825 -17.75 11.92 28.05
C ALA A 825 -18.87 10.87 28.21
N LEU A 826 -18.55 9.57 28.15
CA LEU A 826 -19.52 8.48 28.39
C LEU A 826 -19.66 8.09 29.86
N LEU A 827 -18.71 8.45 30.73
CA LEU A 827 -18.74 8.14 32.18
C LEU A 827 -20.03 8.58 32.91
N PRO A 828 -20.67 9.74 32.61
CA PRO A 828 -21.96 10.09 33.22
C PRO A 828 -23.18 9.46 32.54
N LEU A 829 -23.01 8.74 31.42
CA LEU A 829 -24.10 8.19 30.58
C LEU A 829 -24.19 6.66 30.63
N VAL A 830 -23.09 5.98 30.99
CA VAL A 830 -22.95 4.51 30.98
C VAL A 830 -22.41 4.04 32.32
N ASP A 831 -22.98 2.97 32.86
CA ASP A 831 -22.52 2.37 34.12
C ASP A 831 -21.39 1.38 33.84
N PHE A 832 -20.15 1.83 34.02
CA PHE A 832 -18.95 1.05 33.70
C PHE A 832 -18.54 0.07 34.82
N VAL A 833 -18.00 -1.07 34.39
CA VAL A 833 -17.38 -2.11 35.25
C VAL A 833 -16.02 -2.53 34.75
N SER A 834 -15.20 -3.01 35.67
CA SER A 834 -13.82 -3.44 35.44
C SER A 834 -13.74 -4.54 34.37
N ILE A 835 -12.75 -4.47 33.47
CA ILE A 835 -12.51 -5.49 32.44
C ILE A 835 -12.32 -6.86 33.12
N ASN A 836 -13.01 -7.90 32.60
CA ASN A 836 -13.07 -9.26 33.15
C ASN A 836 -13.92 -9.44 34.44
N ASP A 837 -14.46 -8.39 35.05
CA ASP A 837 -15.25 -8.53 36.28
C ASP A 837 -16.73 -8.84 35.97
N ILE A 838 -17.05 -10.14 36.01
CA ILE A 838 -18.42 -10.65 35.82
C ILE A 838 -19.29 -10.36 37.06
N ASP A 839 -18.72 -10.42 38.26
CA ASP A 839 -19.45 -10.25 39.52
C ASP A 839 -19.84 -8.77 39.72
N GLU A 840 -18.95 -7.83 39.37
CA GLU A 840 -19.28 -6.41 39.32
C GLU A 840 -20.39 -6.14 38.28
N MET A 841 -20.33 -6.73 37.09
CA MET A 841 -21.41 -6.59 36.10
C MET A 841 -22.74 -7.12 36.65
N VAL A 842 -22.74 -8.27 37.33
CA VAL A 842 -23.95 -8.83 37.96
C VAL A 842 -24.52 -7.88 39.02
N GLU A 843 -23.70 -7.24 39.84
CA GLU A 843 -24.17 -6.29 40.87
C GLU A 843 -24.58 -4.91 40.32
N ARG A 844 -23.91 -4.36 39.30
CA ARG A 844 -24.40 -3.16 38.59
C ARG A 844 -25.75 -3.44 37.90
N VAL A 845 -25.89 -4.59 37.24
CA VAL A 845 -27.20 -4.99 36.67
C VAL A 845 -28.24 -5.16 37.79
N ARG A 846 -27.88 -5.75 38.93
CA ARG A 846 -28.78 -5.87 40.11
C ARG A 846 -29.25 -4.51 40.60
N HIS A 847 -28.36 -3.51 40.61
CA HIS A 847 -28.64 -2.14 41.04
C HIS A 847 -29.79 -1.50 40.24
N TRP A 848 -29.85 -1.73 38.92
CA TRP A 848 -30.86 -1.14 38.03
C TRP A 848 -32.12 -2.00 37.85
N VAL A 849 -31.98 -3.32 37.88
CA VAL A 849 -33.09 -4.27 37.67
C VAL A 849 -34.07 -4.31 38.86
N ASN A 850 -33.57 -4.12 40.08
CA ASN A 850 -34.34 -4.28 41.32
C ASN A 850 -35.11 -3.03 41.80
N ASP A 851 -34.90 -1.86 41.18
CA ASP A 851 -35.49 -0.59 41.63
C ASP A 851 -36.07 0.20 40.44
N ASP A 852 -37.38 0.04 40.23
CA ASP A 852 -38.12 0.69 39.14
C ASP A 852 -38.20 2.21 39.28
N VAL A 853 -38.14 2.75 40.51
CA VAL A 853 -38.17 4.20 40.76
C VAL A 853 -36.82 4.80 40.37
N ARG A 854 -35.72 4.25 40.91
CA ARG A 854 -34.36 4.67 40.59
C ARG A 854 -34.04 4.54 39.11
N ARG A 855 -34.50 3.46 38.47
CA ARG A 855 -34.38 3.27 37.01
C ARG A 855 -35.16 4.35 36.25
N SER A 856 -36.40 4.64 36.64
CA SER A 856 -37.19 5.71 36.03
C SER A 856 -36.54 7.09 36.17
N GLU A 857 -36.05 7.44 37.38
CA GLU A 857 -35.36 8.70 37.65
C GLU A 857 -34.02 8.82 36.92
N HIS A 858 -33.25 7.73 36.81
CA HIS A 858 -32.03 7.71 36.00
C HIS A 858 -32.36 7.84 34.51
N CYS A 859 -33.35 7.13 33.97
CA CYS A 859 -33.78 7.28 32.58
C CYS A 859 -34.22 8.71 32.24
N VAL A 860 -34.83 9.46 33.18
CA VAL A 860 -35.14 10.89 32.99
C VAL A 860 -33.87 11.75 32.98
N ARG A 861 -32.91 11.49 33.87
CA ARG A 861 -31.60 12.19 33.88
C ARG A 861 -30.79 11.90 32.63
N LEU A 862 -30.75 10.64 32.18
CA LEU A 862 -30.04 10.18 30.99
C LEU A 862 -30.58 10.88 29.73
N ARG A 863 -31.91 10.91 29.54
CA ARG A 863 -32.56 11.68 28.45
C ARG A 863 -32.12 13.14 28.42
N LYS A 864 -32.07 13.78 29.60
CA LYS A 864 -31.64 15.18 29.72
C LYS A 864 -30.17 15.33 29.32
N ALA A 865 -29.28 14.49 29.86
CA ALA A 865 -27.86 14.53 29.56
C ALA A 865 -27.55 14.27 28.08
N CYS A 866 -28.19 13.27 27.46
CA CYS A 866 -28.06 13.01 26.02
C CYS A 866 -28.58 14.18 25.15
N ALA A 867 -29.64 14.88 25.58
CA ALA A 867 -30.15 16.07 24.90
C ALA A 867 -29.29 17.34 25.13
N GLU A 868 -28.46 17.35 26.18
CA GLU A 868 -27.46 18.39 26.48
C GLU A 868 -26.05 18.03 25.95
N THR A 869 -25.89 16.86 25.32
CA THR A 869 -24.61 16.40 24.74
C THR A 869 -24.34 17.08 23.39
N PRO A 870 -23.16 17.69 23.17
CA PRO A 870 -22.82 18.32 21.89
C PRO A 870 -22.78 17.34 20.72
N ASP A 871 -23.19 17.77 19.52
CA ASP A 871 -23.19 16.95 18.30
C ASP A 871 -21.80 16.89 17.65
N VAL A 872 -20.88 16.23 18.36
CA VAL A 872 -19.51 15.99 17.90
C VAL A 872 -19.45 15.16 16.62
N PHE A 873 -20.41 14.25 16.40
CA PHE A 873 -20.46 13.45 15.17
C PHE A 873 -20.67 14.35 13.94
N SER A 874 -21.68 15.23 13.96
CA SER A 874 -21.89 16.18 12.85
C SER A 874 -20.69 17.12 12.70
N TYR A 875 -20.05 17.55 13.80
CA TYR A 875 -18.85 18.40 13.72
C TYR A 875 -17.74 17.70 12.92
N TYR A 876 -17.33 16.50 13.33
CA TYR A 876 -16.26 15.76 12.66
C TYR A 876 -16.62 15.34 11.23
N PHE A 877 -17.87 14.94 11.00
CA PHE A 877 -18.34 14.52 9.69
C PHE A 877 -18.39 15.69 8.69
N LEU A 878 -19.01 16.81 9.06
CA LEU A 878 -19.11 17.99 8.20
C LEU A 878 -17.77 18.73 8.05
N ARG A 879 -16.83 18.56 9.00
CA ARG A 879 -15.44 19.05 8.92
C ARG A 879 -14.69 18.46 7.73
N ALA A 880 -14.98 17.22 7.34
CA ALA A 880 -14.47 16.64 6.09
C ALA A 880 -15.17 17.23 4.85
N PHE A 881 -16.48 17.46 4.89
CA PHE A 881 -17.21 18.10 3.77
C PHE A 881 -16.73 19.54 3.51
N LEU A 882 -16.44 20.30 4.56
CA LEU A 882 -15.81 21.62 4.47
C LEU A 882 -14.39 21.51 3.89
N ALA A 883 -13.61 20.50 4.32
CA ALA A 883 -12.23 20.31 3.87
C ALA A 883 -12.07 20.03 2.36
N HIS A 884 -13.16 19.69 1.68
CA HIS A 884 -13.24 19.41 0.24
C HIS A 884 -14.21 20.36 -0.52
N ASP A 885 -14.53 21.55 0.04
CA ASP A 885 -15.40 22.59 -0.55
C ASP A 885 -16.84 22.14 -0.91
N LEU A 886 -17.32 21.05 -0.29
CA LEU A 886 -18.66 20.53 -0.56
C LEU A 886 -19.73 21.47 0.04
N ILE A 887 -19.43 22.02 1.21
CA ILE A 887 -20.20 23.04 1.95
C ILE A 887 -19.35 24.29 2.20
N THR A 888 -19.98 25.44 2.46
CA THR A 888 -19.27 26.67 2.88
C THR A 888 -19.01 26.69 4.39
N TYR A 889 -18.11 27.59 4.82
CA TYR A 889 -17.86 27.84 6.25
C TYR A 889 -19.14 28.24 7.01
N GLU A 890 -20.02 29.04 6.41
CA GLU A 890 -21.29 29.48 7.03
C GLU A 890 -22.28 28.32 7.19
N GLN A 891 -22.36 27.43 6.19
CA GLN A 891 -23.17 26.21 6.27
C GLN A 891 -22.66 25.28 7.37
N PHE A 892 -21.35 25.10 7.47
CA PHE A 892 -20.71 24.33 8.53
C PHE A 892 -20.99 24.95 9.91
N TYR A 893 -20.66 26.24 10.10
CA TYR A 893 -20.79 26.90 11.40
C TYR A 893 -22.25 26.97 11.88
N THR A 894 -23.21 27.17 10.97
CA THR A 894 -24.65 27.16 11.30
C THR A 894 -25.16 25.76 11.70
N ALA A 895 -24.50 24.69 11.24
CA ALA A 895 -24.90 23.31 11.53
C ALA A 895 -24.28 22.72 12.82
N VAL A 896 -23.09 23.20 13.23
CA VAL A 896 -22.27 22.61 14.31
C VAL A 896 -21.43 23.58 15.14
N GLY A 897 -21.55 24.91 14.94
CA GLY A 897 -20.76 25.91 15.69
C GLY A 897 -21.05 25.90 17.20
N ASP A 898 -22.25 25.49 17.59
CA ASP A 898 -22.68 25.28 18.97
C ASP A 898 -22.14 23.99 19.60
N SER A 899 -21.66 23.05 18.79
CA SER A 899 -21.24 21.71 19.19
C SER A 899 -19.81 21.67 19.75
N ILE A 900 -19.14 22.83 19.81
CA ILE A 900 -17.88 23.07 20.51
C ILE A 900 -18.14 24.12 21.60
N ASN A 901 -17.69 23.86 22.82
CA ASN A 901 -17.73 24.82 23.93
C ASN A 901 -16.32 25.09 24.44
N PHE A 902 -16.09 26.28 24.99
CA PHE A 902 -14.83 26.63 25.64
C PHE A 902 -15.01 26.64 27.16
N ASP A 903 -14.27 25.76 27.83
CA ASP A 903 -14.20 25.65 29.29
C ASP A 903 -13.11 26.59 29.88
N SER A 904 -12.32 27.23 29.01
CA SER A 904 -11.16 28.07 29.33
C SER A 904 -11.01 29.21 28.31
N ASP A 905 -10.39 30.35 28.69
CA ASP A 905 -9.95 31.38 27.73
C ASP A 905 -8.61 31.03 27.05
N MET A 906 -8.09 29.81 27.30
CA MET A 906 -6.87 29.25 26.74
C MET A 906 -7.16 27.98 25.92
N VAL A 907 -6.89 28.03 24.61
CA VAL A 907 -7.15 26.94 23.67
C VAL A 907 -5.89 26.58 22.87
N CYS A 908 -5.67 25.29 22.64
CA CYS A 908 -4.65 24.78 21.71
C CYS A 908 -5.31 24.26 20.44
N LEU A 909 -4.85 24.76 19.29
CA LEU A 909 -5.22 24.28 17.97
C LEU A 909 -4.29 23.13 17.56
N GLY A 910 -4.84 21.93 17.39
CA GLY A 910 -4.13 20.80 16.80
C GLY A 910 -5.04 19.95 15.92
N LEU A 911 -4.48 19.04 15.14
CA LEU A 911 -5.26 18.03 14.41
C LEU A 911 -5.29 16.72 15.22
N PRO A 912 -6.46 16.18 15.59
CA PRO A 912 -6.52 14.88 16.27
C PRO A 912 -5.96 13.75 15.40
N GLU A 913 -5.92 13.93 14.09
CA GLU A 913 -5.28 12.99 13.17
C GLU A 913 -3.75 13.09 13.12
N THR A 914 -3.12 14.04 13.82
CA THR A 914 -1.66 14.03 14.10
C THR A 914 -1.43 13.62 15.55
N VAL A 915 -1.76 12.34 15.83
CA VAL A 915 -1.80 11.75 17.18
C VAL A 915 -0.51 11.93 17.99
N SER A 916 0.65 11.92 17.32
CA SER A 916 1.96 12.15 17.96
C SER A 916 2.13 13.60 18.44
N ARG A 917 1.71 14.60 17.66
CA ARG A 917 1.72 16.01 18.06
C ARG A 917 0.73 16.29 19.20
N ARG A 918 -0.46 15.67 19.17
CA ARG A 918 -1.40 15.74 20.30
C ARG A 918 -0.78 15.16 21.57
N ALA A 919 -0.19 13.96 21.51
CA ALA A 919 0.41 13.33 22.68
C ALA A 919 1.59 14.14 23.25
N ASP A 920 2.42 14.72 22.37
CA ASP A 920 3.51 15.62 22.75
C ASP A 920 3.00 16.91 23.42
N PHE A 921 1.94 17.54 22.89
CA PHE A 921 1.29 18.68 23.54
C PHE A 921 0.62 18.31 24.87
N ASP A 922 -0.12 17.20 24.93
CA ASP A 922 -0.84 16.75 26.13
C ASP A 922 0.14 16.38 27.28
N ASN A 923 1.38 15.97 26.96
CA ASN A 923 2.46 15.81 27.94
C ASN A 923 2.89 17.16 28.55
N ASP A 924 3.08 18.20 27.74
CA ASP A 924 3.54 19.52 28.20
C ASP A 924 2.42 20.39 28.82
N ASN A 925 1.16 20.04 28.58
CA ASN A 925 -0.03 20.81 28.98
C ASN A 925 -0.36 20.70 30.48
N HIS A 926 0.60 21.07 31.34
CA HIS A 926 0.43 21.21 32.78
C HIS A 926 -0.39 22.45 33.19
N TYR A 927 -0.99 23.15 32.21
CA TYR A 927 -1.58 24.48 32.36
C TYR A 927 -3.11 24.52 32.22
N GLY A 928 -3.75 23.42 31.82
CA GLY A 928 -5.20 23.39 31.60
C GLY A 928 -5.63 24.16 30.35
N ILE A 929 -4.80 24.16 29.30
CA ILE A 929 -5.15 24.69 27.98
C ILE A 929 -6.06 23.66 27.31
N GLN A 930 -7.21 24.09 26.77
CA GLN A 930 -8.18 23.18 26.17
C GLN A 930 -7.75 22.80 24.74
N TYR A 931 -7.60 21.51 24.44
CA TYR A 931 -7.33 21.06 23.07
C TYR A 931 -8.58 21.21 22.19
N PHE A 932 -8.42 21.82 21.02
CA PHE A 932 -9.47 22.02 20.02
C PHE A 932 -9.16 21.26 18.72
N PRO A 933 -10.07 20.41 18.22
CA PRO A 933 -9.87 19.64 16.99
C PRO A 933 -10.00 20.53 15.74
N GLY A 934 -8.86 21.04 15.28
CA GLY A 934 -8.72 22.00 14.19
C GLY A 934 -9.44 21.58 12.91
N LEU A 935 -10.09 22.56 12.26
CA LEU A 935 -10.70 22.38 10.96
C LEU A 935 -9.66 22.08 9.88
N ARG A 936 -10.09 21.38 8.85
CA ARG A 936 -9.22 20.86 7.78
C ARG A 936 -9.56 21.47 6.45
N HIS A 937 -8.59 21.44 5.56
CA HIS A 937 -8.77 21.68 4.14
C HIS A 937 -7.67 20.99 3.34
N ARG A 938 -7.97 20.62 2.09
CA ARG A 938 -7.00 20.11 1.10
C ARG A 938 -5.79 21.04 0.84
N LEU A 939 -5.84 22.29 1.31
CA LEU A 939 -4.71 23.19 1.47
C LEU A 939 -4.52 23.48 2.97
N GLY A 940 -3.44 22.99 3.59
CA GLY A 940 -3.28 23.00 5.05
C GLY A 940 -3.41 24.38 5.70
N TRP A 941 -2.84 25.42 5.09
CA TRP A 941 -2.95 26.81 5.56
C TRP A 941 -4.38 27.37 5.54
N VAL A 942 -5.25 26.86 4.66
CA VAL A 942 -6.69 27.22 4.65
C VAL A 942 -7.40 26.51 5.81
N GLY A 943 -7.02 25.26 6.13
CA GLY A 943 -7.53 24.56 7.32
C GLY A 943 -7.17 25.29 8.62
N CYS A 944 -5.94 25.79 8.72
CA CYS A 944 -5.52 26.69 9.81
C CYS A 944 -6.36 27.98 9.84
N GLY A 945 -6.46 28.71 8.72
CA GLY A 945 -7.29 29.93 8.66
C GLY A 945 -8.76 29.70 9.04
N LEU A 946 -9.37 28.60 8.55
CA LEU A 946 -10.72 28.16 8.92
C LEU A 946 -10.82 27.86 10.43
N SER A 947 -9.79 27.25 11.02
CA SER A 947 -9.73 26.94 12.45
C SER A 947 -9.71 28.20 13.30
N TYR A 948 -8.84 29.17 13.02
CA TYR A 948 -8.85 30.45 13.73
C TYR A 948 -10.14 31.24 13.48
N LYS A 949 -10.70 31.20 12.26
CA LYS A 949 -12.02 31.78 11.94
C LYS A 949 -13.11 31.15 12.82
N PHE A 950 -13.14 29.82 12.97
CA PHE A 950 -14.04 29.12 13.90
C PHE A 950 -13.82 29.52 15.36
N LEU A 951 -12.57 29.49 15.84
CA LEU A 951 -12.24 29.81 17.23
C LEU A 951 -12.67 31.23 17.62
N LEU A 952 -12.39 32.24 16.78
CA LEU A 952 -12.81 33.61 17.06
C LEU A 952 -14.31 33.85 16.85
N HIS A 953 -14.97 33.12 15.94
CA HIS A 953 -16.44 33.15 15.83
C HIS A 953 -17.09 32.59 17.09
N ARG A 954 -16.59 31.45 17.61
CA ARG A 954 -17.15 30.83 18.81
C ARG A 954 -16.86 31.65 20.07
N ALA A 955 -15.67 32.25 20.16
CA ALA A 955 -15.31 33.19 21.23
C ALA A 955 -16.21 34.44 21.22
N LYS A 956 -16.55 34.96 20.03
CA LYS A 956 -17.51 36.05 19.84
C LYS A 956 -18.92 35.66 20.31
N ASP A 957 -19.43 34.52 19.87
CA ASP A 957 -20.80 34.07 20.16
C ASP A 957 -21.06 33.80 21.64
N ILE A 958 -20.07 33.29 22.38
CA ILE A 958 -20.17 33.08 23.83
C ILE A 958 -19.73 34.31 24.66
N GLY A 959 -19.29 35.39 24.01
CA GLY A 959 -18.97 36.66 24.65
C GLY A 959 -17.63 36.73 25.38
N LEU A 960 -16.60 35.98 24.94
CA LEU A 960 -15.25 36.11 25.49
C LEU A 960 -14.63 37.45 25.09
N GLU A 961 -14.26 38.29 26.06
CA GLU A 961 -13.58 39.58 25.84
C GLU A 961 -12.19 39.43 25.17
N ARG A 962 -11.60 38.24 25.27
CA ARG A 962 -10.33 37.83 24.64
C ARG A 962 -10.23 36.29 24.63
N ILE A 963 -9.37 35.74 23.78
CA ILE A 963 -9.00 34.32 23.79
C ILE A 963 -7.52 34.15 23.47
N MET A 964 -6.84 33.29 24.24
CA MET A 964 -5.48 32.83 23.95
C MET A 964 -5.56 31.58 23.09
N ILE A 965 -4.88 31.59 21.94
CA ILE A 965 -4.76 30.43 21.05
C ILE A 965 -3.28 30.14 20.83
N CYS A 966 -2.88 28.89 21.05
CA CYS A 966 -1.58 28.35 20.63
C CYS A 966 -1.75 27.21 19.60
N GLU A 967 -0.69 26.88 18.89
CA GLU A 967 -0.60 25.67 18.05
C GLU A 967 0.04 24.51 18.83
N ASP A 968 -0.11 23.27 18.34
CA ASP A 968 0.35 22.04 19.01
C ASP A 968 1.89 21.81 18.96
N ASP A 969 2.67 22.72 18.38
CA ASP A 969 4.15 22.76 18.44
C ASP A 969 4.71 23.97 19.22
N ILE A 970 3.93 24.51 20.15
CA ILE A 970 4.36 25.48 21.15
C ILE A 970 5.45 24.91 22.10
N GLU A 971 6.48 25.70 22.41
CA GLU A 971 7.47 25.39 23.46
C GLU A 971 7.25 26.31 24.67
N PHE A 972 7.00 25.73 25.85
CA PHE A 972 6.73 26.48 27.09
C PHE A 972 7.99 26.67 27.94
N PRO A 973 8.49 27.90 28.16
CA PRO A 973 9.65 28.13 29.03
C PRO A 973 9.31 27.97 30.52
N GLU A 974 10.31 27.68 31.36
CA GLU A 974 10.21 27.46 32.83
C GLU A 974 9.40 28.51 33.61
N HIS A 975 9.24 29.73 33.06
CA HIS A 975 8.54 30.85 33.69
C HIS A 975 7.32 31.29 32.87
N PHE A 976 6.74 30.40 32.05
CA PHE A 976 5.60 30.69 31.19
C PHE A 976 4.42 31.28 31.96
N LEU A 977 3.92 30.61 33.00
CA LEU A 977 2.76 31.09 33.77
C LEU A 977 2.98 32.46 34.43
N SER A 978 4.18 32.77 34.93
CA SER A 978 4.45 34.06 35.55
C SER A 978 4.57 35.19 34.52
N ARG A 979 5.17 34.92 33.35
CA ARG A 979 5.23 35.88 32.22
C ARG A 979 3.86 36.07 31.55
N LEU A 980 3.13 34.99 31.26
CA LEU A 980 1.77 35.03 30.72
C LEU A 980 0.84 35.77 31.68
N LYS A 981 0.99 35.57 32.98
CA LYS A 981 0.33 36.37 34.01
C LYS A 981 0.67 37.85 33.82
N SER A 982 1.93 38.29 33.87
CA SER A 982 2.32 39.71 33.68
C SER A 982 1.80 40.31 32.36
N VAL A 983 1.83 39.56 31.26
CA VAL A 983 1.22 39.93 29.98
C VAL A 983 -0.29 40.18 30.16
N ASN A 984 -1.01 39.25 30.81
CA ASN A 984 -2.42 39.41 31.14
C ASN A 984 -2.71 40.55 32.13
N GLU A 985 -1.73 41.04 32.90
CA GLU A 985 -1.85 42.23 33.74
C GLU A 985 -1.92 43.48 32.87
N TYR A 986 -0.86 43.68 32.09
CA TYR A 986 -0.67 44.79 31.17
C TYR A 986 -1.73 44.89 30.06
N LEU A 987 -2.06 43.78 29.40
CA LEU A 987 -3.08 43.76 28.33
C LEU A 987 -4.45 44.14 28.85
N ASN A 988 -4.80 43.70 30.07
CA ASN A 988 -6.13 43.98 30.58
C ASN A 988 -6.23 45.45 31.03
N GLU A 989 -5.19 46.10 31.55
CA GLU A 989 -5.23 47.57 31.82
C GLU A 989 -5.43 48.43 30.55
N ARG A 990 -5.30 47.85 29.35
CA ARG A 990 -5.42 48.53 28.06
C ARG A 990 -6.72 48.20 27.31
N LYS A 991 -7.09 49.11 26.42
CA LYS A 991 -8.24 48.98 25.48
C LYS A 991 -7.83 49.12 24.01
N ASP A 992 -6.59 49.54 23.78
CA ASP A 992 -6.02 50.00 22.51
C ASP A 992 -5.09 48.95 21.90
N TRP A 993 -5.55 47.68 21.86
CA TRP A 993 -4.80 46.56 21.30
C TRP A 993 -5.71 45.55 20.60
N ASP A 994 -5.20 44.99 19.50
CA ASP A 994 -5.89 43.99 18.70
C ASP A 994 -5.48 42.57 19.12
N LEU A 995 -4.17 42.32 19.17
CA LEU A 995 -3.64 41.04 19.61
C LEU A 995 -2.30 41.22 20.32
N PHE A 996 -2.04 40.35 21.29
CA PHE A 996 -0.70 40.11 21.81
C PHE A 996 -0.06 38.96 21.05
N SER A 997 1.17 39.15 20.56
CA SER A 997 1.93 38.10 19.90
C SER A 997 3.01 37.54 20.81
N GLY A 998 2.87 36.26 21.15
CA GLY A 998 3.78 35.53 22.02
C GLY A 998 5.07 35.11 21.33
N LEU A 999 5.07 34.98 20.00
CA LEU A 999 6.24 34.67 19.17
C LEU A 999 6.02 35.23 17.76
N ILE A 1000 6.97 36.02 17.23
CA ILE A 1000 6.94 36.49 15.84
C ILE A 1000 8.00 35.73 15.05
N ALA A 1001 7.56 34.89 14.10
CA ALA A 1001 8.45 34.01 13.36
C ALA A 1001 9.23 34.74 12.25
N ASN A 1002 8.68 35.84 11.71
CA ASN A 1002 9.35 36.68 10.72
C ASN A 1002 8.87 38.13 10.84
N LEU A 1003 9.69 39.01 11.42
CA LEU A 1003 9.36 40.43 11.57
C LEU A 1003 9.64 41.21 10.26
N HIS A 1004 8.62 41.89 9.74
CA HIS A 1004 8.74 42.62 8.48
C HIS A 1004 9.68 43.84 8.61
N GLN A 1005 10.49 44.12 7.58
CA GLN A 1005 11.43 45.26 7.62
C GLN A 1005 10.71 46.61 7.74
N ASP A 1006 9.54 46.74 7.12
CA ASP A 1006 8.68 47.93 7.24
C ASP A 1006 7.89 48.04 8.57
N THR A 1007 8.00 47.09 9.51
CA THR A 1007 7.28 47.18 10.79
C THR A 1007 7.70 48.43 11.57
N ASN A 1008 6.75 49.24 12.01
CA ASN A 1008 6.97 50.43 12.81
C ASN A 1008 6.67 50.14 14.29
N ILE A 1009 7.49 50.72 15.18
CA ILE A 1009 7.17 50.79 16.60
C ILE A 1009 6.28 52.00 16.82
N LEU A 1010 5.10 51.76 17.39
CA LEU A 1010 4.09 52.76 17.70
C LEU A 1010 4.26 53.26 19.15
N ALA A 1011 4.61 52.36 20.06
CA ALA A 1011 4.89 52.67 21.46
C ALA A 1011 5.87 51.66 22.08
N CYS A 1012 6.57 52.10 23.12
CA CYS A 1012 7.32 51.27 24.05
C CYS A 1012 6.86 51.62 25.47
N THR A 1013 6.71 50.63 26.35
CA THR A 1013 6.25 50.86 27.73
C THR A 1013 6.86 49.81 28.66
N ASP A 1014 7.48 50.26 29.74
CA ASP A 1014 8.01 49.41 30.81
C ASP A 1014 6.96 49.27 31.93
N TYR A 1015 6.59 48.03 32.28
CA TYR A 1015 5.54 47.72 33.24
C TYR A 1015 5.89 46.43 34.00
N ASN A 1016 5.85 46.45 35.34
CA ASN A 1016 6.22 45.34 36.23
C ASN A 1016 7.56 44.66 35.82
N ASP A 1017 8.61 45.47 35.70
CA ASP A 1017 9.98 45.11 35.28
C ASP A 1017 10.10 44.44 33.90
N GLN A 1018 9.04 44.47 33.09
CA GLN A 1018 8.99 43.91 31.75
C GLN A 1018 8.69 44.99 30.69
N LYS A 1019 9.48 45.00 29.62
CA LYS A 1019 9.29 45.89 28.47
C LYS A 1019 8.24 45.32 27.51
N TYR A 1020 7.28 46.15 27.14
CA TYR A 1020 6.26 45.88 26.13
C TYR A 1020 6.43 46.82 24.94
N VAL A 1021 6.18 46.30 23.74
CA VAL A 1021 6.33 47.00 22.47
C VAL A 1021 5.02 46.93 21.71
N THR A 1022 4.50 48.07 21.27
CA THR A 1022 3.36 48.13 20.35
C THR A 1022 3.89 48.33 18.93
N ILE A 1023 3.52 47.45 18.01
CA ILE A 1023 3.94 47.45 16.60
C ILE A 1023 2.74 47.36 15.65
N ASP A 1024 2.92 47.82 14.41
CA ASP A 1024 1.87 47.88 13.38
C ASP A 1024 1.71 46.60 12.54
N LYS A 1025 2.68 45.68 12.61
CA LYS A 1025 2.73 44.45 11.80
C LYS A 1025 3.35 43.28 12.56
N MET A 1026 2.81 42.09 12.36
CA MET A 1026 3.33 40.81 12.89
C MET A 1026 3.06 39.67 11.92
N THR A 1027 3.72 38.53 12.17
CA THR A 1027 3.51 37.26 11.46
C THR A 1027 3.75 36.11 12.45
N SER A 1028 3.17 34.93 12.22
CA SER A 1028 3.07 33.75 13.13
C SER A 1028 1.72 33.62 13.86
N THR A 1029 1.28 32.38 14.04
CA THR A 1029 0.05 31.99 14.74
C THR A 1029 0.29 31.10 15.98
N VAL A 1030 1.53 30.60 16.15
CA VAL A 1030 2.01 29.65 17.19
C VAL A 1030 1.53 29.97 18.62
N MET A 1031 1.52 31.25 19.01
CA MET A 1031 0.90 31.70 20.25
C MET A 1031 0.52 33.18 20.16
N ASN A 1032 -0.77 33.47 20.23
CA ASN A 1032 -1.30 34.82 20.28
C ASN A 1032 -2.47 34.90 21.29
N ILE A 1033 -2.68 36.08 21.89
CA ILE A 1033 -3.92 36.41 22.61
C ILE A 1033 -4.66 37.43 21.76
N TYR A 1034 -5.90 37.15 21.37
CA TYR A 1034 -6.71 38.02 20.53
C TYR A 1034 -7.74 38.76 21.38
N SER A 1035 -7.88 40.07 21.20
CA SER A 1035 -8.95 40.84 21.85
C SER A 1035 -10.26 40.73 21.06
N ARG A 1036 -11.40 40.91 21.74
CA ARG A 1036 -12.73 40.93 21.11
C ARG A 1036 -12.86 41.98 19.98
N ALA A 1037 -12.06 43.05 20.01
CA ALA A 1037 -12.02 44.04 18.93
C ALA A 1037 -11.39 43.50 17.63
N PHE A 1038 -10.51 42.50 17.73
CA PHE A 1038 -9.86 41.85 16.59
C PHE A 1038 -10.70 40.73 15.97
N TYR A 1039 -11.67 40.15 16.69
CA TYR A 1039 -12.47 39.03 16.16
C TYR A 1039 -13.12 39.38 14.81
N GLU A 1040 -13.77 40.55 14.71
CA GLU A 1040 -14.38 41.02 13.45
C GLU A 1040 -13.35 41.29 12.35
N LYS A 1041 -12.10 41.66 12.71
CA LYS A 1041 -11.02 41.84 11.74
C LYS A 1041 -10.65 40.50 11.09
N LEU A 1042 -10.64 39.38 11.84
CA LEU A 1042 -10.35 38.06 11.29
C LEU A 1042 -11.55 37.39 10.60
N LEU A 1043 -12.79 37.60 11.10
CA LEU A 1043 -13.97 36.99 10.49
C LEU A 1043 -14.19 37.44 9.02
N GLY A 1044 -13.66 38.61 8.64
CA GLY A 1044 -13.57 39.09 7.26
C GLY A 1044 -12.52 38.41 6.36
N TRP A 1045 -11.86 37.34 6.81
CA TRP A 1045 -10.97 36.52 5.98
C TRP A 1045 -11.78 35.64 5.01
N ASP A 1046 -11.49 35.73 3.70
CA ASP A 1046 -12.16 34.93 2.65
C ASP A 1046 -11.45 33.59 2.47
N ASP A 1047 -12.01 32.54 3.08
CA ASP A 1047 -11.52 31.15 2.99
C ASP A 1047 -11.46 30.60 1.55
N ARG A 1048 -12.19 31.21 0.62
CA ARG A 1048 -12.22 30.82 -0.81
C ARG A 1048 -11.10 31.45 -1.64
N ASN A 1049 -10.41 32.47 -1.11
CA ASN A 1049 -9.26 33.07 -1.78
C ASN A 1049 -8.00 32.20 -1.54
N HIS A 1050 -7.76 31.31 -2.49
CA HIS A 1050 -6.68 30.33 -2.44
C HIS A 1050 -5.26 30.85 -2.80
N ASP A 1051 -5.01 32.17 -2.83
CA ASP A 1051 -3.66 32.71 -3.02
C ASP A 1051 -2.85 32.74 -1.71
N ALA A 1052 -2.00 31.73 -1.53
CA ALA A 1052 -1.11 31.57 -0.39
C ALA A 1052 -0.05 32.68 -0.22
N LYS A 1053 0.09 33.62 -1.17
CA LYS A 1053 1.01 34.77 -1.03
C LYS A 1053 0.37 35.99 -0.38
N THR A 1054 -0.96 36.06 -0.39
CA THR A 1054 -1.73 37.25 0.03
C THR A 1054 -2.79 36.94 1.06
N ASN A 1055 -3.20 35.66 1.19
CA ASN A 1055 -4.36 35.26 1.97
C ASN A 1055 -4.11 34.10 2.96
N THR A 1056 -2.86 33.68 3.21
CA THR A 1056 -2.61 32.92 4.45
C THR A 1056 -2.96 33.78 5.66
N ILE A 1057 -3.39 33.17 6.77
CA ILE A 1057 -3.86 33.92 7.94
C ILE A 1057 -2.83 34.95 8.45
N ASP A 1058 -1.55 34.59 8.50
CA ASP A 1058 -0.47 35.49 8.90
C ASP A 1058 -0.32 36.70 7.95
N ARG A 1059 -0.40 36.50 6.62
CA ARG A 1059 -0.35 37.58 5.63
C ARG A 1059 -1.60 38.45 5.65
N TYR A 1060 -2.77 37.85 5.86
CA TYR A 1060 -4.02 38.59 6.01
C TYR A 1060 -3.95 39.54 7.22
N ILE A 1061 -3.42 39.06 8.35
CA ILE A 1061 -3.21 39.88 9.55
C ILE A 1061 -2.14 40.96 9.30
N GLU A 1062 -0.99 40.61 8.72
CA GLU A 1062 0.08 41.57 8.34
C GLU A 1062 -0.40 42.68 7.38
N SER A 1063 -1.42 42.39 6.55
CA SER A 1063 -1.98 43.34 5.59
C SER A 1063 -2.85 44.44 6.22
N ARG A 1064 -3.24 44.31 7.50
CA ARG A 1064 -4.12 45.26 8.20
C ARG A 1064 -3.39 46.57 8.48
N SER A 1065 -3.88 47.66 7.86
CA SER A 1065 -3.35 49.02 8.06
C SER A 1065 -3.72 49.66 9.40
N ASP A 1066 -4.46 48.95 10.25
CA ASP A 1066 -5.10 49.44 11.47
C ASP A 1066 -4.84 48.50 12.67
N LEU A 1067 -3.68 47.84 12.71
CA LEU A 1067 -3.35 46.80 13.68
C LEU A 1067 -2.49 47.34 14.83
N HIS A 1068 -2.94 47.13 16.07
CA HIS A 1068 -2.15 47.38 17.29
C HIS A 1068 -1.72 46.06 17.92
N VAL A 1069 -0.55 45.55 17.51
CA VAL A 1069 0.04 44.34 18.08
C VAL A 1069 0.88 44.70 19.29
N ILE A 1070 0.70 43.99 20.40
CA ILE A 1070 1.61 44.06 21.55
C ILE A 1070 2.53 42.83 21.55
N THR A 1071 3.82 43.01 21.78
CA THR A 1071 4.77 41.92 22.03
C THR A 1071 5.85 42.34 23.03
N THR A 1072 6.82 41.48 23.31
CA THR A 1072 7.90 41.70 24.29
C THR A 1072 9.26 41.48 23.61
N PRO A 1073 10.33 42.25 23.92
CA PRO A 1073 11.59 42.22 23.16
C PRO A 1073 12.30 40.86 23.13
N LYS A 1074 12.08 40.05 24.17
CA LYS A 1074 12.27 38.58 24.13
C LYS A 1074 10.89 37.94 24.10
N PHE A 1075 10.65 37.00 23.18
CA PHE A 1075 9.33 36.39 22.98
C PHE A 1075 8.84 35.59 24.21
N LEU A 1076 7.52 35.41 24.33
CA LEU A 1076 6.86 34.79 25.48
C LEU A 1076 7.08 33.27 25.52
N VAL A 1077 7.07 32.64 24.35
CA VAL A 1077 7.17 31.19 24.12
C VAL A 1077 8.25 30.89 23.08
N GLY A 1078 8.63 29.62 22.95
CA GLY A 1078 9.38 29.11 21.82
C GLY A 1078 8.50 28.33 20.83
N HIS A 1079 9.10 27.49 20.01
CA HIS A 1079 8.43 26.70 18.97
C HIS A 1079 9.26 25.46 18.65
N LYS A 1080 8.67 24.27 18.83
CA LYS A 1080 9.34 22.97 18.73
C LYS A 1080 9.91 22.75 17.33
N GLU A 1081 11.24 22.56 17.26
CA GLU A 1081 12.00 22.48 16.00
C GLU A 1081 11.96 21.07 15.40
N GLU A 1082 11.80 20.06 16.24
CA GLU A 1082 11.83 18.63 15.95
C GLU A 1082 10.57 18.10 15.27
N LEU A 1083 9.45 18.81 15.35
CA LEU A 1083 8.18 18.44 14.74
C LEU A 1083 8.10 18.87 13.27
N ASP A 1084 7.27 18.17 12.48
CA ASP A 1084 6.99 18.55 11.10
C ASP A 1084 5.73 19.42 10.99
N SER A 1085 5.81 20.48 10.17
CA SER A 1085 4.74 21.45 9.96
C SER A 1085 3.53 20.82 9.25
N THR A 1086 2.38 20.80 9.93
CA THR A 1086 1.12 20.28 9.37
C THR A 1086 0.63 21.07 8.15
N LEU A 1087 1.02 22.35 8.06
CA LEU A 1087 0.67 23.28 6.98
C LEU A 1087 1.54 23.06 5.73
N TRP A 1088 2.85 22.93 5.92
CA TRP A 1088 3.86 23.03 4.86
C TRP A 1088 4.66 21.76 4.58
N GLY A 1089 4.50 20.70 5.39
CA GLY A 1089 5.12 19.39 5.15
C GLY A 1089 6.65 19.41 5.16
N PHE A 1090 7.24 20.30 5.95
CA PHE A 1090 8.68 20.38 6.19
C PHE A 1090 8.95 20.50 7.70
N ASN A 1091 10.17 20.19 8.11
CA ASN A 1091 10.59 20.17 9.50
C ASN A 1091 10.78 21.58 10.10
N ASN A 1092 10.30 21.77 11.33
CA ASN A 1092 10.18 23.08 11.99
C ASN A 1092 11.52 23.78 12.27
N SER A 1093 12.66 23.06 12.27
CA SER A 1093 14.01 23.61 12.42
C SER A 1093 14.34 24.82 11.52
N THR A 1094 13.64 24.97 10.37
CA THR A 1094 13.77 26.14 9.49
C THR A 1094 13.40 27.47 10.18
N TYR A 1095 12.52 27.46 11.18
CA TYR A 1095 12.04 28.68 11.84
C TYR A 1095 13.05 29.29 12.84
N ARG A 1096 14.03 28.51 13.31
CA ARG A 1096 15.00 28.93 14.35
C ARG A 1096 15.74 30.21 14.01
N GLU A 1097 16.36 30.26 12.83
CA GLU A 1097 17.12 31.44 12.36
C GLU A 1097 16.20 32.65 12.14
N MET A 1098 14.95 32.42 11.72
CA MET A 1098 13.97 33.47 11.45
C MET A 1098 13.43 34.11 12.74
N ILE A 1099 13.20 33.32 13.79
CA ILE A 1099 12.80 33.81 15.13
C ILE A 1099 13.94 34.63 15.75
N ALA A 1100 15.17 34.13 15.70
CA ALA A 1100 16.34 34.83 16.24
C ALA A 1100 16.64 36.16 15.49
N GLU A 1101 16.51 36.17 14.16
CA GLU A 1101 16.60 37.39 13.35
C GLU A 1101 15.45 38.37 13.65
N SER A 1102 14.26 37.85 13.99
CA SER A 1102 13.10 38.68 14.36
C SER A 1102 13.29 39.37 15.72
N GLU A 1103 13.80 38.67 16.74
CA GLU A 1103 14.20 39.32 18.01
C GLU A 1103 15.30 40.37 17.78
N ARG A 1104 16.31 40.05 16.95
CA ARG A 1104 17.41 40.97 16.62
C ARG A 1104 16.92 42.23 15.89
N LEU A 1105 16.00 42.08 14.93
CA LEU A 1105 15.41 43.20 14.19
C LEU A 1105 14.48 44.05 15.07
N LEU A 1106 13.73 43.42 15.98
CA LEU A 1106 12.91 44.12 16.97
C LEU A 1106 13.78 44.98 17.90
N GLY A 1107 14.92 44.43 18.37
CA GLY A 1107 15.92 45.15 19.16
C GLY A 1107 16.47 46.38 18.42
N LEU A 1108 16.92 46.22 17.16
CA LEU A 1108 17.41 47.35 16.36
C LEU A 1108 16.35 48.44 16.16
N LYS A 1109 15.08 48.07 15.96
CA LYS A 1109 13.97 49.03 15.84
C LYS A 1109 13.66 49.73 17.17
N LEU A 1110 13.79 49.04 18.30
CA LEU A 1110 13.65 49.61 19.64
C LEU A 1110 14.73 50.65 19.94
N ASP A 1111 15.98 50.36 19.58
CA ASP A 1111 17.08 51.31 19.72
C ASP A 1111 16.85 52.55 18.83
N GLU A 1112 16.44 52.34 17.57
CA GLU A 1112 16.12 53.44 16.64
C GLU A 1112 14.95 54.30 17.17
N PHE A 1113 13.87 53.69 17.66
CA PHE A 1113 12.73 54.38 18.25
C PHE A 1113 13.13 55.18 19.49
N SER A 1114 13.91 54.57 20.39
CA SER A 1114 14.41 55.22 21.61
C SER A 1114 15.33 56.42 21.29
N SER A 1115 16.16 56.29 20.25
CA SER A 1115 17.03 57.37 19.75
C SER A 1115 16.28 58.53 19.07
N LYS A 1116 14.99 58.36 18.77
CA LYS A 1116 14.09 59.40 18.23
C LYS A 1116 13.21 60.04 19.30
N GLN A 1117 13.21 59.51 20.52
CA GLN A 1117 12.49 60.05 21.68
C GLN A 1117 13.41 60.75 22.69
N SER A 1118 14.74 60.75 22.45
CA SER A 1118 15.77 61.41 23.26
C SER A 1118 16.40 62.61 22.57
#